data_AF-A0A8B8C429-F1
#
_entry.id   AF-A0A8B8C429-F1
#
_cell.length_a   1.000
_cell.length_b   1.000
_cell.length_c   1.000
_cell.angle_alpha   90.00
_cell.angle_beta   90.00
_cell.angle_gamma   90.00
#
_symmetry.space_group_name_H-M   'P 1'
#
loop_
_entity.id
_entity.type
_entity.pdbx_description
1 polymer ?
#
loop_
_entity_poly.entity_id
_entity_poly.type
_entity_poly.pdbx_seq_one_letter_code
_entity_poly.pdbx_strand_id
1 'polypeptide(L)'
;MAGAEFQKYRSPLVSRYASPEMAFNFSEMKKFTTWRRLWTYLAKSEKALGLDITEEQIKEMENNLTNIDFQLAAAEEKKVRHDVMAHVHTFGACCPKAAGIIHLGATSAYVGDNTDLIVMRDGFDILLPKLARVIKSLSAFAEKQKNLPCLSYTHLQPAQLTTVGKRACLWTQDLLMDLRNLENARNNLRFRGVKGTTGTQASFLALFEGDEEKVEKLDKMVTELAGFQQTYMVCGQTYSRKVDIDSLTVLASLGASVHKICTDIRLLANFKELEEPFEKEQIGSSAMPYKRNPMRSERCCALARHLICLVQDPLMTAATQWMERTLDDSANRRISLPEAFLTADIILSTLQNVTDGMVVYPKVIERRINQELPFMATENVIMAMVKAGVDRQECHEQIRVLSQEAGQVVKQEGGDNDLVERIQRSDYFKPIHSQLESLMDPKTFIGRAPSQVTQFIEKEVVPNLQKYADKLKDAGKVELQVLTPEQQLQARAVLYGQCVGDALGLLTEFLTKKEAKQYFGHLKSCLEFEHKSLVDNPHQNRWNEGDWSDDSDQALLILISLIDNKGELNGLDIARRFLDWMKRGIPELGDCVGMGIGALTDRVIHHQDFLGDPESAAEAVWREGDCKAASNGAVMRTSTLGIHRFHDLEEVEKNAARVARITHFDPRCQASAVAVSVAIAMMLQRKEKHTDKTGQYNIPAIITDSYDIAVKYVETDEQRRELLTCMKCTHLRQMKLDESGKIGYTFKTLGAGFWALKQDDFRRAITKVILHGGDADTNSCVAGALLGCKLGLESIPESWRTKLKHRDWLEQQLHRYFMMINESEEAV
;
A
#
# COMPACT_ATOMS: atom_id res chain seq x y z
N MET A 1 16.01 20.70 -9.09
CA MET A 1 14.69 21.05 -9.67
C MET A 1 13.48 20.73 -8.77
N ALA A 2 13.66 20.24 -7.53
CA ALA A 2 12.56 19.82 -6.64
C ALA A 2 11.58 20.93 -6.16
N GLY A 3 11.87 22.21 -6.42
CA GLY A 3 10.99 23.32 -6.01
C GLY A 3 9.91 23.73 -7.02
N ALA A 4 10.03 23.33 -8.29
CA ALA A 4 9.15 23.83 -9.35
C ALA A 4 7.72 23.24 -9.29
N GLU A 5 7.57 22.04 -8.75
CA GLU A 5 6.26 21.37 -8.64
C GLU A 5 5.38 21.98 -7.54
N PHE A 6 5.97 22.52 -6.47
CA PHE A 6 5.26 23.24 -5.41
C PHE A 6 4.92 24.69 -5.77
N GLN A 7 5.35 25.18 -6.94
CA GLN A 7 5.04 26.52 -7.45
C GLN A 7 3.78 26.55 -8.32
N LYS A 8 3.10 25.41 -8.52
CA LYS A 8 1.90 25.27 -9.34
C LYS A 8 0.77 24.63 -8.55
N TYR A 9 -0.47 24.93 -8.94
CA TYR A 9 -1.63 24.20 -8.44
C TYR A 9 -1.51 22.72 -8.80
N ARG A 10 -1.76 21.86 -7.82
CA ARG A 10 -1.86 20.41 -7.99
C ARG A 10 -3.21 19.98 -7.45
N SER A 11 -3.90 19.12 -8.19
CA SER A 11 -5.17 18.58 -7.70
C SER A 11 -4.91 17.80 -6.41
N PRO A 12 -5.57 18.14 -5.29
CA PRO A 12 -5.40 17.42 -4.04
C PRO A 12 -5.92 15.98 -4.14
N LEU A 13 -6.76 15.67 -5.13
CA LEU A 13 -7.21 14.29 -5.38
C LEU A 13 -6.02 13.39 -5.66
N VAL A 14 -5.03 13.85 -6.44
CA VAL A 14 -3.83 13.06 -6.77
C VAL A 14 -2.75 13.24 -5.70
N SER A 15 -2.40 14.47 -5.34
CA SER A 15 -1.22 14.74 -4.51
C SER A 15 -1.42 14.49 -3.01
N ARG A 16 -2.54 13.91 -2.58
CA ARG A 16 -2.89 13.82 -1.15
C ARG A 16 -3.82 12.66 -0.77
N TYR A 17 -4.70 12.23 -1.67
CA TYR A 17 -5.87 11.46 -1.24
C TYR A 17 -6.09 10.14 -1.98
N ALA A 18 -6.11 10.14 -3.31
CA ALA A 18 -6.49 8.95 -4.08
C ALA A 18 -5.36 7.92 -4.04
N SER A 19 -5.72 6.66 -4.15
CA SER A 19 -4.72 5.63 -4.39
C SER A 19 -4.12 5.80 -5.80
N PRO A 20 -2.98 5.18 -6.11
CA PRO A 20 -2.18 5.33 -7.29
C PRO A 20 -2.46 4.17 -8.21
N GLU A 21 -3.08 3.05 -7.80
CA GLU A 21 -3.75 2.23 -8.78
C GLU A 21 -4.79 3.09 -9.50
N MET A 22 -5.53 3.95 -8.78
CA MET A 22 -6.48 4.87 -9.40
C MET A 22 -5.79 6.04 -10.10
N ALA A 23 -4.82 6.70 -9.46
CA ALA A 23 -4.10 7.83 -10.07
C ALA A 23 -3.28 7.39 -11.30
N PHE A 24 -2.61 6.23 -11.25
CA PHE A 24 -1.94 5.64 -12.40
C PHE A 24 -2.94 5.28 -13.50
N ASN A 25 -4.12 4.74 -13.16
CA ASN A 25 -5.14 4.40 -14.15
C ASN A 25 -5.58 5.60 -15.00
N PHE A 26 -5.53 6.82 -14.45
CA PHE A 26 -5.80 8.07 -15.18
C PHE A 26 -4.54 8.87 -15.55
N SER A 27 -3.35 8.30 -15.38
CA SER A 27 -2.08 8.96 -15.73
C SER A 27 -1.83 9.00 -17.25
N GLU A 28 -1.01 9.96 -17.67
CA GLU A 28 -0.53 10.02 -19.05
C GLU A 28 0.26 8.76 -19.45
N MET A 29 1.02 8.19 -18.52
CA MET A 29 1.75 6.94 -18.74
C MET A 29 0.81 5.78 -19.10
N LYS A 30 -0.25 5.57 -18.32
CA LYS A 30 -1.28 4.57 -18.62
C LYS A 30 -1.97 4.88 -19.93
N LYS A 31 -2.37 6.13 -20.17
CA LYS A 31 -3.05 6.55 -21.41
C LYS A 31 -2.21 6.21 -22.64
N PHE A 32 -0.97 6.68 -22.71
CA PHE A 32 -0.15 6.54 -23.91
C PHE A 32 0.44 5.14 -24.09
N THR A 33 0.69 4.40 -23.00
CA THR A 33 0.99 2.96 -23.09
C THR A 33 -0.22 2.20 -23.67
N THR A 34 -1.44 2.58 -23.28
CA THR A 34 -2.67 1.97 -23.81
C THR A 34 -2.89 2.33 -25.28
N TRP A 35 -2.57 3.55 -25.71
CA TRP A 35 -2.57 3.93 -27.13
C TRP A 35 -1.64 3.03 -27.95
N ARG A 36 -0.40 2.82 -27.48
CA ARG A 36 0.55 1.92 -28.12
C ARG A 36 0.04 0.48 -28.17
N ARG A 37 -0.55 -0.02 -27.08
CA ARG A 37 -1.19 -1.35 -27.06
C ARG A 37 -2.30 -1.49 -28.09
N LEU A 38 -3.16 -0.47 -28.21
CA LEU A 38 -4.25 -0.47 -29.20
C LEU A 38 -3.69 -0.45 -30.63
N TRP A 39 -2.69 0.36 -30.94
CA TRP A 39 -2.02 0.30 -32.25
C TRP A 39 -1.40 -1.07 -32.53
N THR A 40 -0.80 -1.72 -31.52
CA THR A 40 -0.30 -3.09 -31.67
C THR A 40 -1.43 -4.11 -31.89
N TYR A 41 -2.57 -3.97 -31.21
CA TYR A 41 -3.75 -4.82 -31.46
C TYR A 41 -4.27 -4.64 -32.88
N LEU A 42 -4.35 -3.40 -33.35
CA LEU A 42 -4.74 -3.08 -34.72
C LEU A 42 -3.83 -3.77 -35.73
N ALA A 43 -2.52 -3.56 -35.62
CA ALA A 43 -1.54 -4.14 -36.54
C ALA A 43 -1.56 -5.68 -36.55
N LYS A 44 -1.74 -6.31 -35.38
CA LYS A 44 -1.90 -7.77 -35.26
C LYS A 44 -3.14 -8.28 -35.98
N SER A 45 -4.27 -7.61 -35.79
CA SER A 45 -5.53 -8.02 -36.41
C SER A 45 -5.54 -7.75 -37.92
N GLU A 46 -5.02 -6.62 -38.36
CA GLU A 46 -4.84 -6.26 -39.77
C GLU A 46 -3.96 -7.28 -40.50
N LYS A 47 -2.83 -7.66 -39.89
CA LYS A 47 -1.97 -8.73 -40.40
C LYS A 47 -2.72 -10.04 -40.57
N ALA A 48 -3.44 -10.47 -39.53
CA ALA A 48 -4.18 -11.73 -39.53
C ALA A 48 -5.28 -11.76 -40.62
N LEU A 49 -5.75 -10.59 -41.06
CA LEU A 49 -6.76 -10.43 -42.12
C LEU A 49 -6.14 -10.21 -43.52
N GLY A 50 -4.82 -10.27 -43.62
CA GLY A 50 -4.07 -10.34 -44.88
C GLY A 50 -3.47 -9.01 -45.35
N LEU A 51 -3.39 -7.98 -44.50
CA LEU A 51 -2.60 -6.79 -44.83
C LEU A 51 -1.09 -7.07 -44.70
N ASP A 52 -0.30 -6.41 -45.53
CA ASP A 52 1.16 -6.58 -45.59
C ASP A 52 1.85 -5.93 -44.38
N ILE A 53 1.78 -6.62 -43.24
CA ILE A 53 2.37 -6.25 -41.96
C ILE A 53 3.24 -7.42 -41.49
N THR A 54 4.52 -7.15 -41.23
CA THR A 54 5.49 -8.17 -40.85
C THR A 54 5.44 -8.48 -39.34
N GLU A 55 5.87 -9.69 -38.94
CA GLU A 55 6.03 -10.01 -37.49
C GLU A 55 7.06 -9.10 -36.84
N GLU A 56 8.08 -8.68 -37.60
CA GLU A 56 9.15 -7.83 -37.10
C GLU A 56 8.63 -6.45 -36.71
N GLN A 57 7.74 -5.85 -37.52
CA GLN A 57 7.06 -4.60 -37.19
C GLN A 57 6.24 -4.71 -35.91
N ILE A 58 5.43 -5.77 -35.77
CA ILE A 58 4.60 -6.01 -34.58
C ILE A 58 5.48 -6.17 -33.34
N LYS A 59 6.56 -6.97 -33.43
CA LYS A 59 7.47 -7.22 -32.32
C LYS A 59 8.24 -5.97 -31.90
N GLU A 60 8.60 -5.12 -32.85
CA GLU A 60 9.20 -3.81 -32.58
C GLU A 60 8.25 -2.91 -31.78
N MET A 61 6.95 -2.89 -32.13
CA MET A 61 5.92 -2.15 -31.37
C MET A 61 5.73 -2.72 -29.96
N GLU A 62 5.68 -4.05 -29.81
CA GLU A 62 5.54 -4.72 -28.51
C GLU A 62 6.69 -4.42 -27.54
N ASN A 63 7.92 -4.42 -28.05
CA ASN A 63 9.11 -4.12 -27.25
C ASN A 63 9.17 -2.66 -26.79
N ASN A 64 8.37 -1.77 -27.39
CA ASN A 64 8.38 -0.33 -27.13
C ASN A 64 7.06 0.19 -26.54
N LEU A 65 6.20 -0.67 -25.97
CA LEU A 65 4.91 -0.24 -25.41
C LEU A 65 5.07 0.82 -24.29
N THR A 66 6.09 0.67 -23.44
CA THR A 66 6.36 1.55 -22.29
C THR A 66 7.51 2.56 -22.54
N ASN A 67 8.20 2.45 -23.68
CA ASN A 67 9.33 3.32 -24.04
C ASN A 67 8.84 4.66 -24.63
N ILE A 68 8.28 5.54 -23.79
CA ILE A 68 7.62 6.78 -24.23
C ILE A 68 8.50 8.00 -23.96
N ASP A 69 8.97 8.64 -25.02
CA ASP A 69 9.61 9.95 -24.95
C ASP A 69 8.55 11.07 -24.89
N PHE A 70 8.23 11.50 -23.67
CA PHE A 70 7.27 12.57 -23.43
C PHE A 70 7.75 13.95 -23.90
N GLN A 71 9.07 14.18 -23.94
CA GLN A 71 9.61 15.46 -24.39
C GLN A 71 9.44 15.60 -25.90
N LEU A 72 9.73 14.53 -26.64
CA LEU A 72 9.50 14.46 -28.08
C LEU A 72 8.00 14.58 -28.39
N ALA A 73 7.15 13.85 -27.69
CA ALA A 73 5.70 13.93 -27.88
C ALA A 73 5.16 15.36 -27.66
N ALA A 74 5.59 16.04 -26.60
CA ALA A 74 5.18 17.42 -26.33
C ALA A 74 5.70 18.41 -27.40
N ALA A 75 6.92 18.21 -27.90
CA ALA A 75 7.48 19.02 -28.98
C ALA A 75 6.71 18.81 -30.30
N GLU A 76 6.40 17.56 -30.63
CA GLU A 76 5.60 17.21 -31.81
C GLU A 76 4.17 17.75 -31.68
N GLU A 77 3.51 17.63 -30.52
CA GLU A 77 2.16 18.15 -30.30
C GLU A 77 2.11 19.67 -30.49
N LYS A 78 3.12 20.39 -29.99
CA LYS A 78 3.24 21.84 -30.21
C LYS A 78 3.34 22.21 -31.69
N LYS A 79 3.97 21.35 -32.50
CA LYS A 79 4.17 21.55 -33.95
C LYS A 79 2.91 21.20 -34.74
N VAL A 80 2.35 20.01 -34.53
CA VAL A 80 1.24 19.46 -35.33
C VAL A 80 -0.15 19.82 -34.79
N ARG A 81 -0.21 20.39 -33.58
CA ARG A 81 -1.45 20.79 -32.87
C ARG A 81 -2.43 19.64 -32.70
N HIS A 82 -1.91 18.42 -32.55
CA HIS A 82 -2.70 17.20 -32.47
C HIS A 82 -1.98 16.13 -31.63
N ASP A 83 -2.55 15.78 -30.48
CA ASP A 83 -1.96 14.83 -29.51
C ASP A 83 -1.75 13.42 -30.10
N VAL A 84 -2.76 12.85 -30.76
CA VAL A 84 -2.63 11.53 -31.41
C VAL A 84 -1.51 11.51 -32.45
N MET A 85 -1.48 12.47 -33.38
CA MET A 85 -0.45 12.48 -34.42
C MET A 85 0.96 12.69 -33.85
N ALA A 86 1.09 13.50 -32.81
CA ALA A 86 2.36 13.64 -32.09
C ALA A 86 2.85 12.31 -31.51
N HIS A 87 1.95 11.54 -30.92
CA HIS A 87 2.28 10.20 -30.40
C HIS A 87 2.48 9.15 -31.49
N VAL A 88 1.83 9.26 -32.66
CA VAL A 88 2.12 8.41 -33.83
C VAL A 88 3.56 8.65 -34.30
N HIS A 89 3.97 9.90 -34.47
CA HIS A 89 5.35 10.25 -34.85
C HIS A 89 6.36 9.79 -33.80
N THR A 90 6.06 10.04 -32.52
CA THR A 90 6.92 9.64 -31.40
C THR A 90 7.07 8.12 -31.33
N PHE A 91 6.00 7.36 -31.58
CA PHE A 91 6.07 5.90 -31.58
C PHE A 91 6.79 5.37 -32.83
N GLY A 92 6.56 5.96 -34.00
CA GLY A 92 7.32 5.64 -35.21
C GLY A 92 8.81 5.96 -35.09
N ALA A 93 9.20 6.97 -34.30
CA ALA A 93 10.61 7.30 -34.07
C ALA A 93 11.36 6.20 -33.29
N CYS A 94 10.72 5.57 -32.29
CA CYS A 94 11.30 4.42 -31.59
C CYS A 94 10.99 3.07 -32.27
N CYS A 95 10.10 3.05 -33.27
CA CYS A 95 9.73 1.88 -34.05
C CYS A 95 9.83 2.18 -35.57
N PRO A 96 11.05 2.40 -36.10
CA PRO A 96 11.23 2.84 -37.49
C PRO A 96 10.73 1.84 -38.53
N LYS A 97 10.72 0.53 -38.23
CA LYS A 97 10.18 -0.49 -39.15
C LYS A 97 8.65 -0.43 -39.18
N ALA A 98 8.03 -0.19 -38.03
CA ALA A 98 6.58 -0.10 -37.90
C ALA A 98 6.01 1.29 -38.22
N ALA A 99 6.84 2.33 -38.36
CA ALA A 99 6.42 3.72 -38.51
C ALA A 99 5.35 3.94 -39.61
N GLY A 100 5.46 3.23 -40.73
CA GLY A 100 4.51 3.33 -41.85
C GLY A 100 3.17 2.62 -41.66
N ILE A 101 3.04 1.72 -40.66
CA ILE A 101 1.82 0.94 -40.42
C ILE A 101 1.11 1.33 -39.11
N ILE A 102 1.73 2.17 -38.27
CA ILE A 102 1.10 2.68 -37.06
C ILE A 102 -0.10 3.54 -37.46
N HIS A 103 -1.26 3.24 -36.87
CA HIS A 103 -2.52 3.95 -37.10
C HIS A 103 -3.17 3.76 -38.48
N LEU A 104 -2.74 2.75 -39.25
CA LEU A 104 -3.29 2.45 -40.57
C LEU A 104 -4.82 2.30 -40.53
N GLY A 105 -5.52 2.97 -41.45
CA GLY A 105 -6.99 2.93 -41.57
C GLY A 105 -7.79 3.57 -40.42
N ALA A 106 -7.16 3.92 -39.30
CA ALA A 106 -7.81 4.40 -38.09
C ALA A 106 -8.00 5.93 -38.05
N THR A 107 -8.71 6.39 -37.03
CA THR A 107 -8.89 7.82 -36.67
C THR A 107 -8.49 8.02 -35.22
N SER A 108 -8.25 9.27 -34.78
CA SER A 108 -7.83 9.61 -33.41
C SER A 108 -8.70 8.98 -32.31
N ALA A 109 -10.02 8.89 -32.54
CA ALA A 109 -10.95 8.24 -31.61
C ALA A 109 -10.70 6.73 -31.44
N TYR A 110 -9.99 6.06 -32.37
CA TYR A 110 -9.59 4.67 -32.16
C TYR A 110 -8.72 4.49 -30.92
N VAL A 111 -7.74 5.38 -30.69
CA VAL A 111 -6.91 5.29 -29.48
C VAL A 111 -7.48 6.10 -28.32
N GLY A 112 -8.07 7.27 -28.57
CA GLY A 112 -8.65 8.10 -27.51
C GLY A 112 -9.82 7.41 -26.81
N ASP A 113 -10.90 7.15 -27.54
CA ASP A 113 -12.16 6.67 -26.97
C ASP A 113 -12.08 5.22 -26.45
N ASN A 114 -11.36 4.33 -27.15
CA ASN A 114 -11.15 2.96 -26.64
C ASN A 114 -10.30 2.95 -25.37
N THR A 115 -9.32 3.86 -25.25
CA THR A 115 -8.56 4.01 -24.00
C THR A 115 -9.45 4.53 -22.88
N ASP A 116 -10.30 5.53 -23.15
CA ASP A 116 -11.24 6.06 -22.16
C ASP A 116 -12.18 4.95 -21.62
N LEU A 117 -12.67 4.06 -22.49
CA LEU A 117 -13.47 2.90 -22.08
C LEU A 117 -12.67 1.89 -21.25
N ILE A 118 -11.41 1.63 -21.61
CA ILE A 118 -10.50 0.77 -20.84
C ILE A 118 -10.25 1.34 -19.44
N VAL A 119 -9.91 2.63 -19.33
CA VAL A 119 -9.63 3.25 -18.03
C VAL A 119 -10.89 3.36 -17.17
N MET A 120 -12.08 3.56 -17.75
CA MET A 120 -13.33 3.50 -16.98
C MET A 120 -13.62 2.09 -16.46
N ARG A 121 -13.46 1.05 -17.30
CA ARG A 121 -13.61 -0.36 -16.87
C ARG A 121 -12.63 -0.69 -15.75
N ASP A 122 -11.36 -0.39 -15.95
CA ASP A 122 -10.30 -0.65 -14.98
C ASP A 122 -10.53 0.15 -13.69
N GLY A 123 -11.07 1.38 -13.78
CA GLY A 123 -11.49 2.19 -12.64
C GLY A 123 -12.60 1.54 -11.83
N PHE A 124 -13.63 0.99 -12.47
CA PHE A 124 -14.66 0.23 -11.76
C PHE A 124 -14.08 -1.04 -11.11
N ASP A 125 -13.15 -1.72 -11.78
CA ASP A 125 -12.49 -2.91 -11.25
C ASP A 125 -11.62 -2.61 -10.01
N ILE A 126 -11.15 -1.36 -9.85
CA ILE A 126 -10.49 -0.87 -8.61
C ILE A 126 -11.54 -0.58 -7.52
N LEU A 127 -12.64 0.10 -7.85
CA LEU A 127 -13.66 0.53 -6.88
C LEU A 127 -14.49 -0.62 -6.29
N LEU A 128 -14.87 -1.59 -7.11
CA LEU A 128 -15.77 -2.69 -6.71
C LEU A 128 -15.25 -3.49 -5.50
N PRO A 129 -13.97 -3.93 -5.46
CA PRO A 129 -13.40 -4.58 -4.27
C PRO A 129 -13.34 -3.67 -3.04
N LYS A 130 -13.05 -2.37 -3.21
CA LYS A 130 -13.04 -1.39 -2.10
C LYS A 130 -14.43 -1.27 -1.47
N LEU A 131 -15.46 -1.12 -2.30
CA LEU A 131 -16.86 -1.08 -1.85
C LEU A 131 -17.28 -2.38 -1.16
N ALA A 132 -16.92 -3.55 -1.71
CA ALA A 132 -17.18 -4.84 -1.10
C ALA A 132 -16.52 -4.98 0.29
N ARG A 133 -15.30 -4.46 0.48
CA ARG A 133 -14.64 -4.41 1.79
C ARG A 133 -15.40 -3.55 2.79
N VAL A 134 -15.82 -2.35 2.41
CA VAL A 134 -16.65 -1.49 3.28
C VAL A 134 -17.92 -2.21 3.72
N ILE A 135 -18.62 -2.87 2.79
CA ILE A 135 -19.85 -3.64 3.08
C ILE A 135 -19.55 -4.80 4.04
N LYS A 136 -18.45 -5.53 3.85
CA LYS A 136 -18.00 -6.61 4.74
C LYS A 136 -17.73 -6.08 6.16
N SER A 137 -16.95 -5.01 6.31
CA SER A 137 -16.61 -4.43 7.62
C SER A 137 -17.86 -3.91 8.33
N LEU A 138 -18.75 -3.23 7.60
CA LEU A 138 -19.95 -2.68 8.17
C LEU A 138 -20.98 -3.74 8.56
N SER A 139 -21.11 -4.81 7.77
CA SER A 139 -21.97 -5.95 8.12
C SER A 139 -21.43 -6.73 9.31
N ALA A 140 -20.11 -6.90 9.44
CA ALA A 140 -19.49 -7.49 10.63
C ALA A 140 -19.73 -6.63 11.89
N PHE A 141 -19.63 -5.30 11.76
CA PHE A 141 -20.01 -4.37 12.82
C PHE A 141 -21.49 -4.48 13.17
N ALA A 142 -22.36 -4.54 12.17
CA ALA A 142 -23.80 -4.67 12.36
C ALA A 142 -24.17 -5.94 13.13
N GLU A 143 -23.57 -7.07 12.74
CA GLU A 143 -23.77 -8.36 13.39
C GLU A 143 -23.30 -8.34 14.85
N LYS A 144 -22.10 -7.79 15.11
CA LYS A 144 -21.55 -7.63 16.46
C LYS A 144 -22.46 -6.79 17.36
N GLN A 145 -23.07 -5.74 16.82
CA GLN A 145 -23.88 -4.77 17.55
C GLN A 145 -25.39 -5.01 17.45
N LYS A 146 -25.83 -6.15 16.91
CA LYS A 146 -27.23 -6.41 16.57
C LYS A 146 -28.19 -6.37 17.75
N ASN A 147 -27.68 -6.65 18.95
CA ASN A 147 -28.46 -6.71 20.20
C ASN A 147 -28.33 -5.46 21.07
N LEU A 148 -27.47 -4.50 20.73
CA LEU A 148 -27.23 -3.31 21.56
C LEU A 148 -28.34 -2.27 21.32
N PRO A 149 -29.27 -2.04 22.27
CA PRO A 149 -30.32 -1.04 22.11
C PRO A 149 -29.72 0.36 21.97
N CYS A 150 -30.30 1.19 21.12
CA CYS A 150 -30.00 2.61 21.04
C CYS A 150 -31.25 3.41 20.72
N LEU A 151 -31.25 4.69 21.12
CA LEU A 151 -32.33 5.59 20.77
C LEU A 151 -32.37 5.77 19.24
N SER A 152 -33.55 5.62 18.64
CA SER A 152 -33.73 5.95 17.23
C SER A 152 -34.17 7.40 17.07
N TYR A 153 -33.97 7.95 15.87
CA TYR A 153 -34.22 9.36 15.61
C TYR A 153 -35.04 9.54 14.34
N THR A 154 -36.20 10.17 14.48
CA THR A 154 -36.96 10.76 13.38
C THR A 154 -37.02 12.26 13.62
N HIS A 155 -36.70 13.08 12.62
CA HIS A 155 -36.52 14.54 12.79
C HIS A 155 -35.45 14.94 13.83
N LEU A 156 -34.46 14.05 14.07
CA LEU A 156 -33.49 14.17 15.16
C LEU A 156 -34.14 14.24 16.55
N GLN A 157 -35.39 13.77 16.69
CA GLN A 157 -36.11 13.65 17.95
C GLN A 157 -36.11 12.19 18.42
N PRO A 158 -36.10 11.94 19.75
CA PRO A 158 -36.25 10.61 20.34
C PRO A 158 -37.46 9.86 19.76
N ALA A 159 -37.25 8.63 19.29
CA ALA A 159 -38.28 7.73 18.80
C ALA A 159 -38.04 6.29 19.31
N GLN A 160 -38.97 5.36 19.04
CA GLN A 160 -38.90 3.96 19.47
C GLN A 160 -37.51 3.36 19.29
N LEU A 161 -37.05 2.57 20.26
CA LEU A 161 -35.69 2.06 20.24
C LEU A 161 -35.41 1.19 19.00
N THR A 162 -34.16 1.25 18.55
CA THR A 162 -33.60 0.33 17.57
C THR A 162 -32.36 -0.32 18.16
N THR A 163 -31.54 -0.98 17.34
CA THR A 163 -30.20 -1.41 17.76
C THR A 163 -29.13 -0.74 16.93
N VAL A 164 -27.93 -0.60 17.51
CA VAL A 164 -26.76 -0.04 16.81
C VAL A 164 -26.50 -0.84 15.53
N GLY A 165 -26.59 -2.18 15.60
CA GLY A 165 -26.46 -3.03 14.42
C GLY A 165 -27.55 -2.82 13.38
N LYS A 166 -28.82 -2.66 13.79
CA LYS A 166 -29.92 -2.40 12.85
C LYS A 166 -29.77 -1.05 12.14
N ARG A 167 -29.27 -0.02 12.82
CA ARG A 167 -28.93 1.27 12.19
C ARG A 167 -27.86 1.08 11.12
N ALA A 168 -26.80 0.32 11.42
CA ALA A 168 -25.74 0.04 10.45
C ALA A 168 -26.25 -0.71 9.21
N CYS A 169 -27.27 -1.58 9.34
CA CYS A 169 -27.90 -2.22 8.17
C CYS A 169 -28.56 -1.24 7.19
N LEU A 170 -29.03 -0.07 7.64
CA LEU A 170 -29.55 0.96 6.74
C LEU A 170 -28.45 1.47 5.80
N TRP A 171 -27.27 1.69 6.35
CA TRP A 171 -26.08 2.12 5.61
C TRP A 171 -25.59 1.01 4.66
N THR A 172 -25.55 -0.24 5.14
CA THR A 172 -25.17 -1.38 4.31
C THR A 172 -26.11 -1.59 3.14
N GLN A 173 -27.41 -1.32 3.30
CA GLN A 173 -28.39 -1.48 2.22
C GLN A 173 -28.13 -0.53 1.05
N ASP A 174 -27.89 0.75 1.34
CA ASP A 174 -27.57 1.74 0.30
C ASP A 174 -26.29 1.33 -0.46
N LEU A 175 -25.26 0.86 0.27
CA LEU A 175 -24.02 0.38 -0.36
C LEU A 175 -24.20 -0.89 -1.20
N LEU A 176 -25.14 -1.79 -0.87
CA LEU A 176 -25.48 -2.94 -1.74
C LEU A 176 -26.15 -2.46 -3.04
N MET A 177 -26.98 -1.42 -2.98
CA MET A 177 -27.57 -0.81 -4.17
C MET A 177 -26.49 -0.20 -5.05
N ASP A 178 -25.52 0.50 -4.45
CA ASP A 178 -24.37 1.05 -5.16
C ASP A 178 -23.50 -0.05 -5.77
N LEU A 179 -23.22 -1.14 -5.04
CA LEU A 179 -22.44 -2.27 -5.55
C LEU A 179 -23.08 -2.86 -6.81
N ARG A 180 -24.39 -3.12 -6.77
CA ARG A 180 -25.15 -3.59 -7.93
C ARG A 180 -25.08 -2.59 -9.10
N ASN A 181 -25.20 -1.29 -8.82
CA ASN A 181 -25.20 -0.27 -9.86
C ASN A 181 -23.82 -0.14 -10.52
N LEU A 182 -22.74 -0.17 -9.75
CA LEU A 182 -21.36 -0.17 -10.26
C LEU A 182 -21.07 -1.46 -11.06
N GLU A 183 -21.50 -2.63 -10.58
CA GLU A 183 -21.38 -3.89 -11.35
C GLU A 183 -22.09 -3.80 -12.70
N ASN A 184 -23.30 -3.23 -12.72
CA ASN A 184 -24.06 -3.05 -13.94
C ASN A 184 -23.39 -2.05 -14.89
N ALA A 185 -22.90 -0.91 -14.39
CA ALA A 185 -22.19 0.06 -15.23
C ALA A 185 -20.94 -0.58 -15.85
N ARG A 186 -20.12 -1.25 -15.03
CA ARG A 186 -18.90 -1.95 -15.45
C ARG A 186 -19.19 -3.03 -16.49
N ASN A 187 -20.15 -3.91 -16.24
CA ASN A 187 -20.41 -5.08 -17.10
C ASN A 187 -21.14 -4.72 -18.40
N ASN A 188 -21.82 -3.57 -18.45
CA ASN A 188 -22.49 -3.10 -19.67
C ASN A 188 -21.63 -2.17 -20.54
N LEU A 189 -20.41 -1.82 -20.11
CA LEU A 189 -19.46 -1.10 -20.96
C LEU A 189 -19.16 -1.93 -22.21
N ARG A 190 -19.35 -1.31 -23.38
CA ARG A 190 -18.99 -1.90 -24.68
C ARG A 190 -17.81 -1.15 -25.27
N PHE A 191 -17.03 -1.84 -26.07
CA PHE A 191 -15.89 -1.26 -26.77
C PHE A 191 -16.36 -0.42 -27.95
N ARG A 192 -15.64 0.65 -28.31
CA ARG A 192 -15.91 1.37 -29.57
C ARG A 192 -15.39 0.57 -30.76
N GLY A 193 -14.19 0.02 -30.65
CA GLY A 193 -13.52 -0.72 -31.72
C GLY A 193 -13.06 0.16 -32.89
N VAL A 194 -13.02 -0.40 -34.10
CA VAL A 194 -12.60 0.26 -35.35
C VAL A 194 -13.82 0.77 -36.12
N LYS A 195 -14.08 2.08 -36.05
CA LYS A 195 -15.31 2.68 -36.58
C LYS A 195 -15.12 3.80 -37.61
N GLY A 196 -13.87 4.17 -37.90
CA GLY A 196 -13.56 5.31 -38.77
C GLY A 196 -14.02 6.65 -38.19
N THR A 197 -13.94 7.72 -39.00
CA THR A 197 -14.13 9.11 -38.55
C THR A 197 -15.58 9.47 -38.21
N THR A 198 -16.56 8.84 -38.85
CA THR A 198 -18.00 9.12 -38.67
C THR A 198 -18.81 7.86 -38.35
N GLY A 199 -18.14 6.77 -37.94
CA GLY A 199 -18.79 5.55 -37.50
C GLY A 199 -19.09 4.51 -38.57
N THR A 200 -18.88 4.86 -39.85
CA THR A 200 -19.23 4.04 -41.01
C THR A 200 -18.14 3.06 -41.45
N GLN A 201 -16.97 3.07 -40.80
CA GLN A 201 -15.83 2.20 -41.13
C GLN A 201 -15.27 2.34 -42.55
N ALA A 202 -15.63 3.40 -43.29
CA ALA A 202 -15.29 3.57 -44.71
C ALA A 202 -13.78 3.46 -45.01
N SER A 203 -12.91 3.94 -44.13
CA SER A 203 -11.46 3.82 -44.29
C SER A 203 -10.97 2.38 -44.24
N PHE A 204 -11.52 1.56 -43.35
CA PHE A 204 -11.20 0.14 -43.25
C PHE A 204 -11.82 -0.66 -44.41
N LEU A 205 -13.04 -0.31 -44.83
CA LEU A 205 -13.66 -0.93 -46.00
C LEU A 205 -12.84 -0.71 -47.26
N ALA A 206 -12.33 0.51 -47.46
CA ALA A 206 -11.42 0.81 -48.56
C ALA A 206 -10.09 0.05 -48.45
N LEU A 207 -9.55 -0.08 -47.22
CA LEU A 207 -8.31 -0.81 -46.96
C LEU A 207 -8.43 -2.32 -47.26
N PHE A 208 -9.63 -2.88 -47.10
CA PHE A 208 -9.95 -4.27 -47.44
C PHE A 208 -10.68 -4.40 -48.78
N GLU A 209 -10.55 -3.43 -49.69
CA GLU A 209 -11.07 -3.51 -51.07
C GLU A 209 -12.58 -3.81 -51.17
N GLY A 210 -13.37 -3.35 -50.20
CA GLY A 210 -14.82 -3.58 -50.15
C GLY A 210 -15.27 -4.85 -49.40
N ASP A 211 -14.36 -5.58 -48.76
CA ASP A 211 -14.68 -6.78 -47.98
C ASP A 211 -15.25 -6.42 -46.59
N GLU A 212 -16.58 -6.39 -46.48
CA GLU A 212 -17.31 -6.12 -45.23
C GLU A 212 -17.01 -7.17 -44.14
N GLU A 213 -16.83 -8.44 -44.50
CA GLU A 213 -16.60 -9.52 -43.54
C GLU A 213 -15.26 -9.34 -42.82
N LYS A 214 -14.22 -8.89 -43.53
CA LYS A 214 -12.93 -8.53 -42.91
C LYS A 214 -13.04 -7.34 -41.98
N VAL A 215 -13.84 -6.32 -42.33
CA VAL A 215 -14.06 -5.15 -41.46
C VAL A 215 -14.74 -5.56 -40.15
N GLU A 216 -15.79 -6.39 -40.23
CA GLU A 216 -16.47 -6.93 -39.04
C GLU A 216 -15.54 -7.79 -38.18
N LYS A 217 -14.73 -8.65 -38.81
CA LYS A 217 -13.72 -9.45 -38.11
C LYS A 217 -12.66 -8.58 -37.44
N LEU A 218 -12.17 -7.53 -38.10
CA LEU A 218 -11.21 -6.60 -37.51
C LEU A 218 -11.76 -5.98 -36.22
N ASP A 219 -13.01 -5.50 -36.26
CA ASP A 219 -13.68 -4.91 -35.09
C ASP A 219 -13.82 -5.89 -33.94
N LYS A 220 -14.21 -7.13 -34.25
CA LYS A 220 -14.30 -8.20 -33.26
C LYS A 220 -12.94 -8.55 -32.65
N MET A 221 -11.90 -8.71 -33.47
CA MET A 221 -10.57 -9.11 -33.02
C MET A 221 -9.94 -8.07 -32.09
N VAL A 222 -10.01 -6.77 -32.44
CA VAL A 222 -9.46 -5.72 -31.57
C VAL A 222 -10.26 -5.58 -30.26
N THR A 223 -11.57 -5.85 -30.29
CA THR A 223 -12.44 -5.87 -29.10
C THR A 223 -12.05 -7.00 -28.15
N GLU A 224 -11.84 -8.21 -28.68
CA GLU A 224 -11.41 -9.37 -27.91
C GLU A 224 -10.01 -9.16 -27.30
N LEU A 225 -9.06 -8.65 -28.08
CA LEU A 225 -7.70 -8.33 -27.60
C LEU A 225 -7.69 -7.26 -26.50
N ALA A 226 -8.64 -6.32 -26.52
CA ALA A 226 -8.82 -5.33 -25.47
C ALA A 226 -9.53 -5.87 -24.21
N GLY A 227 -10.01 -7.13 -24.25
CA GLY A 227 -10.70 -7.77 -23.13
C GLY A 227 -12.14 -7.31 -22.94
N PHE A 228 -12.82 -6.90 -24.02
CA PHE A 228 -14.25 -6.58 -24.00
C PHE A 228 -15.06 -7.71 -24.65
N GLN A 229 -16.25 -7.97 -24.12
CA GLN A 229 -17.16 -8.99 -24.67
C GLN A 229 -18.02 -8.47 -25.82
N GLN A 230 -18.22 -7.15 -25.89
CA GLN A 230 -19.14 -6.52 -26.84
C GLN A 230 -18.54 -5.22 -27.39
N THR A 231 -18.87 -4.92 -28.64
CA THR A 231 -18.58 -3.66 -29.34
C THR A 231 -19.89 -2.91 -29.61
N TYR A 232 -19.84 -1.59 -29.71
CA TYR A 232 -20.98 -0.81 -30.20
C TYR A 232 -21.15 -1.06 -31.70
N MET A 233 -22.32 -1.52 -32.13
CA MET A 233 -22.63 -1.68 -33.56
C MET A 233 -22.80 -0.34 -34.27
N VAL A 234 -23.41 0.64 -33.59
CA VAL A 234 -23.71 1.96 -34.13
C VAL A 234 -23.04 3.02 -33.27
N CYS A 235 -22.25 3.87 -33.90
CA CYS A 235 -21.62 5.02 -33.27
C CYS A 235 -21.41 6.12 -34.32
N GLY A 236 -21.19 7.36 -33.88
CA GLY A 236 -20.65 8.42 -34.74
C GLY A 236 -19.13 8.33 -34.78
N GLN A 237 -18.43 9.43 -34.54
CA GLN A 237 -16.98 9.38 -34.36
C GLN A 237 -16.58 8.65 -33.06
N THR A 238 -17.41 8.73 -32.02
CA THR A 238 -17.09 8.32 -30.64
C THR A 238 -18.06 7.26 -30.14
N TYR A 239 -17.75 6.60 -29.03
CA TYR A 239 -18.83 5.99 -28.27
C TYR A 239 -19.80 7.09 -27.80
N SER A 240 -21.08 6.77 -27.59
CA SER A 240 -22.05 7.78 -27.17
C SER A 240 -21.70 8.34 -25.78
N ARG A 241 -21.62 9.67 -25.65
CA ARG A 241 -21.36 10.32 -24.35
C ARG A 241 -22.45 10.08 -23.30
N LYS A 242 -23.57 9.45 -23.68
CA LYS A 242 -24.52 8.88 -22.73
C LYS A 242 -23.90 7.83 -21.80
N VAL A 243 -22.87 7.12 -22.25
CA VAL A 243 -22.11 6.16 -21.42
C VAL A 243 -21.43 6.87 -20.24
N ASP A 244 -20.96 8.11 -20.45
CA ASP A 244 -20.34 8.91 -19.39
C ASP A 244 -21.39 9.31 -18.34
N ILE A 245 -22.64 9.60 -18.76
CA ILE A 245 -23.77 9.84 -17.86
C ILE A 245 -24.04 8.60 -17.02
N ASP A 246 -24.22 7.44 -17.67
CA ASP A 246 -24.58 6.20 -16.99
C ASP A 246 -23.47 5.77 -16.01
N SER A 247 -22.20 6.08 -16.33
CA SER A 247 -21.04 5.81 -15.47
C SER A 247 -20.93 6.76 -14.27
N LEU A 248 -21.09 8.08 -14.47
CA LEU A 248 -20.95 9.05 -13.37
C LEU A 248 -22.19 9.14 -12.49
N THR A 249 -23.37 8.76 -13.00
CA THR A 249 -24.61 8.72 -12.20
C THR A 249 -24.50 7.69 -11.08
N VAL A 250 -23.92 6.52 -11.34
CA VAL A 250 -23.75 5.50 -10.30
C VAL A 250 -22.72 5.92 -9.25
N LEU A 251 -21.69 6.68 -9.63
CA LEU A 251 -20.72 7.26 -8.69
C LEU A 251 -21.35 8.40 -7.86
N ALA A 252 -22.20 9.23 -8.47
CA ALA A 252 -22.94 10.27 -7.75
C ALA A 252 -23.92 9.66 -6.72
N SER A 253 -24.58 8.54 -7.06
CA SER A 253 -25.40 7.76 -6.13
C SER A 253 -24.57 7.27 -4.93
N LEU A 254 -23.40 6.68 -5.18
CA LEU A 254 -22.46 6.29 -4.12
C LEU A 254 -22.08 7.49 -3.24
N GLY A 255 -21.83 8.66 -3.83
CA GLY A 255 -21.61 9.90 -3.11
C GLY A 255 -22.76 10.23 -2.14
N ALA A 256 -24.01 10.09 -2.56
CA ALA A 256 -25.16 10.33 -1.69
C ALA A 256 -25.19 9.35 -0.50
N SER A 257 -24.96 8.05 -0.74
CA SER A 257 -24.87 7.01 0.29
C SER A 257 -23.79 7.34 1.31
N VAL A 258 -22.55 7.59 0.85
CA VAL A 258 -21.42 7.90 1.74
C VAL A 258 -21.67 9.20 2.52
N HIS A 259 -22.21 10.23 1.89
CA HIS A 259 -22.53 11.49 2.58
C HIS A 259 -23.53 11.27 3.72
N LYS A 260 -24.57 10.46 3.50
CA LYS A 260 -25.59 10.13 4.51
C LYS A 260 -24.98 9.33 5.67
N ILE A 261 -24.20 8.29 5.37
CA ILE A 261 -23.54 7.44 6.38
C ILE A 261 -22.63 8.28 7.28
N CYS A 262 -21.73 9.06 6.68
CA CYS A 262 -20.79 9.89 7.44
C CYS A 262 -21.48 11.04 8.19
N THR A 263 -22.62 11.54 7.70
CA THR A 263 -23.42 12.52 8.44
C THR A 263 -24.02 11.89 9.70
N ASP A 264 -24.58 10.68 9.62
CA ASP A 264 -25.07 9.97 10.80
C ASP A 264 -23.93 9.74 11.81
N ILE A 265 -22.74 9.31 11.36
CA ILE A 265 -21.57 9.10 12.23
C ILE A 265 -21.18 10.41 12.94
N ARG A 266 -21.18 11.54 12.23
CA ARG A 266 -20.89 12.87 12.82
C ARG A 266 -21.91 13.25 13.90
N LEU A 267 -23.20 12.95 13.69
CA LEU A 267 -24.24 13.17 14.70
C LEU A 267 -24.04 12.24 15.91
N LEU A 268 -23.72 10.97 15.69
CA LEU A 268 -23.46 10.02 16.78
C LEU A 268 -22.19 10.37 17.57
N ALA A 269 -21.19 10.96 16.93
CA ALA A 269 -19.99 11.49 17.59
C ALA A 269 -20.33 12.70 18.47
N ASN A 270 -21.18 13.62 18.00
CA ASN A 270 -21.72 14.70 18.84
C ASN A 270 -22.42 14.14 20.09
N PHE A 271 -23.19 13.07 19.90
CA PHE A 271 -23.89 12.36 20.97
C PHE A 271 -22.98 11.54 21.88
N LYS A 272 -21.72 11.32 21.48
CA LYS A 272 -20.74 10.45 22.14
C LYS A 272 -21.19 8.99 22.22
N GLU A 273 -22.07 8.57 21.32
CA GLU A 273 -22.55 7.19 21.23
C GLU A 273 -21.62 6.33 20.38
N LEU A 274 -21.01 6.95 19.35
CA LEU A 274 -20.10 6.32 18.41
C LEU A 274 -19.03 7.33 17.97
N GLU A 275 -17.76 6.92 17.94
CA GLU A 275 -16.65 7.70 17.39
C GLU A 275 -15.98 6.94 16.23
N GLU A 276 -15.38 7.67 15.30
CA GLU A 276 -14.46 7.09 14.31
C GLU A 276 -13.17 6.61 15.01
N PRO A 277 -12.38 5.70 14.40
CA PRO A 277 -11.12 5.26 14.99
C PRO A 277 -10.19 6.42 15.31
N PHE A 278 -9.38 6.29 16.36
CA PHE A 278 -8.45 7.33 16.78
C PHE A 278 -7.05 6.76 16.88
N GLU A 279 -6.11 7.29 16.08
CA GLU A 279 -4.72 6.82 16.11
C GLU A 279 -4.06 7.25 17.42
N LYS A 280 -3.10 6.45 17.92
CA LYS A 280 -2.41 6.72 19.21
C LYS A 280 -1.74 8.10 19.27
N GLU A 281 -1.28 8.62 18.13
CA GLU A 281 -0.59 9.92 18.02
C GLU A 281 -1.48 11.04 17.45
N GLN A 282 -2.76 10.75 17.15
CA GLN A 282 -3.65 11.72 16.53
C GLN A 282 -3.94 12.89 17.47
N ILE A 283 -3.66 14.12 17.03
CA ILE A 283 -4.05 15.34 17.75
C ILE A 283 -5.42 15.78 17.23
N GLY A 284 -6.47 15.61 18.06
CA GLY A 284 -7.84 15.95 17.69
C GLY A 284 -8.12 17.46 17.61
N SER A 285 -7.38 18.27 18.38
CA SER A 285 -7.44 19.74 18.39
C SER A 285 -6.12 20.31 18.89
N SER A 286 -5.63 21.38 18.26
CA SER A 286 -4.41 22.08 18.69
C SER A 286 -4.50 22.73 20.07
N ALA A 287 -5.70 22.86 20.63
CA ALA A 287 -5.95 23.56 21.91
C ALA A 287 -6.73 22.76 22.96
N MET A 288 -7.39 21.64 22.59
CA MET A 288 -8.28 20.89 23.50
C MET A 288 -7.96 19.38 23.46
N PRO A 289 -7.13 18.85 24.37
CA PRO A 289 -6.63 17.47 24.31
C PRO A 289 -7.71 16.38 24.39
N TYR A 290 -8.83 16.66 25.05
CA TYR A 290 -9.95 15.70 25.19
C TYR A 290 -10.89 15.68 23.98
N LYS A 291 -10.81 16.68 23.08
CA LYS A 291 -11.77 16.87 21.99
C LYS A 291 -11.36 16.04 20.77
N ARG A 292 -12.20 15.08 20.41
CA ARG A 292 -12.08 14.28 19.18
C ARG A 292 -13.09 14.75 18.14
N ASN A 293 -12.62 15.00 16.93
CA ASN A 293 -13.47 15.44 15.81
C ASN A 293 -13.60 14.29 14.81
N PRO A 294 -14.80 14.09 14.21
CA PRO A 294 -15.03 13.07 13.19
C PRO A 294 -14.48 13.52 11.81
N MET A 295 -13.18 13.83 11.75
CA MET A 295 -12.54 14.48 10.61
C MET A 295 -12.49 13.60 9.34
N ARG A 296 -12.41 12.28 9.49
CA ARG A 296 -12.46 11.35 8.34
C ARG A 296 -13.86 11.34 7.76
N SER A 297 -14.87 11.28 8.61
CA SER A 297 -16.27 11.37 8.20
C SER A 297 -16.61 12.72 7.57
N GLU A 298 -16.05 13.83 8.08
CA GLU A 298 -16.20 15.16 7.48
C GLU A 298 -15.55 15.25 6.09
N ARG A 299 -14.36 14.66 5.92
CA ARG A 299 -13.69 14.55 4.61
C ARG A 299 -14.52 13.74 3.63
N CYS A 300 -15.05 12.59 4.05
CA CYS A 300 -15.98 11.80 3.23
C CYS A 300 -17.18 12.64 2.78
N CYS A 301 -17.84 13.37 3.68
CA CYS A 301 -18.95 14.26 3.30
C CYS A 301 -18.53 15.35 2.30
N ALA A 302 -17.34 15.95 2.47
CA ALA A 302 -16.86 17.00 1.57
C ALA A 302 -16.61 16.48 0.15
N LEU A 303 -15.90 15.35 0.03
CA LEU A 303 -15.57 14.74 -1.26
C LEU A 303 -16.78 14.07 -1.92
N ALA A 304 -17.63 13.41 -1.14
CA ALA A 304 -18.87 12.84 -1.63
C ALA A 304 -19.80 13.90 -2.23
N ARG A 305 -19.80 15.13 -1.68
CA ARG A 305 -20.53 16.27 -2.28
C ARG A 305 -19.99 16.66 -3.66
N HIS A 306 -18.67 16.68 -3.82
CA HIS A 306 -18.03 16.91 -5.13
C HIS A 306 -18.48 15.84 -6.14
N LEU A 307 -18.45 14.57 -5.73
CA LEU A 307 -18.87 13.44 -6.57
C LEU A 307 -20.34 13.54 -7.02
N ILE A 308 -21.23 14.00 -6.14
CA ILE A 308 -22.64 14.26 -6.48
C ILE A 308 -22.75 15.38 -7.52
N CYS A 309 -21.97 16.46 -7.37
CA CYS A 309 -22.03 17.61 -8.28
C CYS A 309 -21.51 17.31 -9.70
N LEU A 310 -20.47 16.47 -9.81
CA LEU A 310 -19.84 16.14 -11.10
C LEU A 310 -20.78 15.49 -12.12
N VAL A 311 -21.92 14.92 -11.71
CA VAL A 311 -22.86 14.30 -12.66
C VAL A 311 -23.46 15.28 -13.68
N GLN A 312 -23.44 16.59 -13.38
CA GLN A 312 -23.95 17.61 -14.30
C GLN A 312 -23.10 17.74 -15.57
N ASP A 313 -21.79 17.50 -15.46
CA ASP A 313 -20.84 17.58 -16.58
C ASP A 313 -21.19 16.64 -17.74
N PRO A 314 -21.31 15.31 -17.54
CA PRO A 314 -21.67 14.40 -18.62
C PRO A 314 -23.12 14.60 -19.10
N LEU A 315 -24.04 15.02 -18.22
CA LEU A 315 -25.43 15.33 -18.59
C LEU A 315 -25.49 16.46 -19.62
N MET A 316 -24.81 17.57 -19.36
CA MET A 316 -24.74 18.70 -20.28
C MET A 316 -23.94 18.35 -21.53
N THR A 317 -22.78 17.70 -21.36
CA THR A 317 -21.89 17.32 -22.48
C THR A 317 -22.61 16.44 -23.50
N ALA A 318 -23.33 15.40 -23.06
CA ALA A 318 -24.02 14.52 -23.99
C ALA A 318 -25.23 15.20 -24.66
N ALA A 319 -25.93 16.09 -23.94
CA ALA A 319 -27.09 16.80 -24.48
C ALA A 319 -26.74 17.78 -25.61
N THR A 320 -25.50 18.27 -25.64
CA THR A 320 -25.02 19.23 -26.66
C THR A 320 -24.08 18.64 -27.69
N GLN A 321 -23.89 17.32 -27.74
CA GLN A 321 -23.16 16.68 -28.84
C GLN A 321 -23.96 16.83 -30.14
N TRP A 322 -23.40 17.53 -31.12
CA TRP A 322 -24.05 17.70 -32.43
C TRP A 322 -23.67 16.57 -33.38
N MET A 323 -24.70 15.90 -33.92
CA MET A 323 -24.55 14.88 -34.96
C MET A 323 -23.53 13.80 -34.59
N GLU A 324 -22.54 13.49 -35.43
CA GLU A 324 -21.58 12.40 -35.20
C GLU A 324 -20.51 12.68 -34.13
N ARG A 325 -20.20 13.96 -33.83
CA ARG A 325 -19.38 14.45 -32.68
C ARG A 325 -19.14 15.96 -32.77
N THR A 326 -19.09 16.64 -31.62
CA THR A 326 -18.39 17.93 -31.43
C THR A 326 -17.31 17.83 -30.35
N LEU A 327 -16.19 18.56 -30.50
CA LEU A 327 -14.98 18.39 -29.67
C LEU A 327 -15.04 19.11 -28.30
N ASP A 328 -16.13 19.81 -28.00
CA ASP A 328 -16.41 20.44 -26.71
C ASP A 328 -16.45 19.41 -25.56
N ASP A 329 -16.66 18.13 -25.88
CA ASP A 329 -16.57 17.02 -24.93
C ASP A 329 -15.16 16.81 -24.36
N SER A 330 -14.11 17.10 -25.14
CA SER A 330 -12.75 16.64 -24.84
C SER A 330 -12.17 17.24 -23.57
N ALA A 331 -12.28 18.55 -23.40
CA ALA A 331 -11.72 19.24 -22.24
C ALA A 331 -12.47 18.89 -20.95
N ASN A 332 -13.81 18.85 -21.01
CA ASN A 332 -14.64 18.52 -19.86
C ASN A 332 -14.35 17.09 -19.36
N ARG A 333 -14.34 16.11 -20.26
CA ARG A 333 -14.13 14.69 -19.91
C ARG A 333 -12.74 14.41 -19.32
N ARG A 334 -11.72 15.20 -19.67
CA ARG A 334 -10.38 15.13 -19.07
C ARG A 334 -10.35 15.56 -17.60
N ILE A 335 -11.41 16.23 -17.13
CA ILE A 335 -11.60 16.66 -15.74
C ILE A 335 -12.63 15.75 -15.06
N SER A 336 -13.84 15.69 -15.60
CA SER A 336 -14.99 15.06 -14.93
C SER A 336 -14.83 13.55 -14.74
N LEU A 337 -14.27 12.83 -15.73
CA LEU A 337 -14.07 11.38 -15.59
C LEU A 337 -13.00 11.05 -14.56
N PRO A 338 -11.73 11.53 -14.66
CA PRO A 338 -10.72 11.21 -13.66
C PRO A 338 -11.11 11.66 -12.25
N GLU A 339 -11.62 12.89 -12.11
CA GLU A 339 -11.99 13.40 -10.78
C GLU A 339 -13.11 12.59 -10.13
N ALA A 340 -14.09 12.10 -10.88
CA ALA A 340 -15.16 11.26 -10.34
C ALA A 340 -14.63 9.93 -9.79
N PHE A 341 -13.79 9.23 -10.56
CA PHE A 341 -13.22 7.95 -10.12
C PHE A 341 -12.21 8.12 -8.98
N LEU A 342 -11.34 9.13 -9.02
CA LEU A 342 -10.42 9.45 -7.93
C LEU A 342 -11.21 9.80 -6.66
N THR A 343 -12.26 10.61 -6.76
CA THR A 343 -13.09 10.99 -5.60
C THR A 343 -13.80 9.77 -5.02
N ALA A 344 -14.37 8.90 -5.85
CA ALA A 344 -15.00 7.65 -5.43
C ALA A 344 -14.00 6.72 -4.72
N ASP A 345 -12.77 6.64 -5.23
CA ASP A 345 -11.70 5.85 -4.64
C ASP A 345 -11.36 6.32 -3.22
N ILE A 346 -11.14 7.63 -3.06
CA ILE A 346 -10.80 8.26 -1.78
C ILE A 346 -11.88 8.01 -0.74
N ILE A 347 -13.15 8.22 -1.10
CA ILE A 347 -14.25 8.09 -0.15
C ILE A 347 -14.43 6.63 0.28
N LEU A 348 -14.15 5.66 -0.60
CA LEU A 348 -14.21 4.24 -0.25
C LEU A 348 -13.02 3.83 0.65
N SER A 349 -11.79 4.23 0.33
CA SER A 349 -10.61 3.99 1.20
C SER A 349 -10.83 4.60 2.59
N THR A 350 -11.28 5.87 2.65
CA THR A 350 -11.51 6.58 3.91
C THR A 350 -12.67 5.95 4.70
N LEU A 351 -13.77 5.59 4.02
CA LEU A 351 -14.92 4.94 4.67
C LEU A 351 -14.56 3.55 5.18
N GLN A 352 -13.73 2.79 4.48
CA GLN A 352 -13.23 1.49 4.94
C GLN A 352 -12.46 1.65 6.26
N ASN A 353 -11.53 2.62 6.33
CA ASN A 353 -10.80 2.92 7.56
C ASN A 353 -11.75 3.29 8.71
N VAL A 354 -12.77 4.11 8.44
CA VAL A 354 -13.77 4.47 9.45
C VAL A 354 -14.53 3.23 9.94
N THR A 355 -15.06 2.40 9.02
CA THR A 355 -15.91 1.26 9.39
C THR A 355 -15.14 0.10 10.03
N ASP A 356 -13.85 -0.05 9.74
CA ASP A 356 -12.97 -1.05 10.36
C ASP A 356 -12.72 -0.76 11.86
N GLY A 357 -12.77 0.51 12.25
CA GLY A 357 -12.30 0.96 13.57
C GLY A 357 -13.31 1.73 14.43
N MET A 358 -14.60 1.74 14.08
CA MET A 358 -15.61 2.48 14.85
C MET A 358 -15.66 2.04 16.32
N VAL A 359 -15.68 3.02 17.22
CA VAL A 359 -15.75 2.80 18.67
C VAL A 359 -17.16 3.14 19.16
N VAL A 360 -17.79 2.22 19.89
CA VAL A 360 -19.13 2.40 20.45
C VAL A 360 -19.04 2.60 21.96
N TYR A 361 -19.88 3.47 22.53
CA TYR A 361 -19.94 3.76 23.96
C TYR A 361 -21.28 3.33 24.59
N PRO A 362 -21.44 2.04 24.97
CA PRO A 362 -22.71 1.51 25.48
C PRO A 362 -23.28 2.26 26.68
N LYS A 363 -22.42 2.77 27.58
CA LYS A 363 -22.86 3.51 28.78
C LYS A 363 -23.42 4.90 28.47
N VAL A 364 -22.92 5.57 27.43
CA VAL A 364 -23.52 6.84 26.97
C VAL A 364 -24.87 6.58 26.31
N ILE A 365 -24.95 5.51 25.51
CA ILE A 365 -26.20 5.07 24.87
C ILE A 365 -27.25 4.73 25.93
N GLU A 366 -26.89 3.91 26.92
CA GLU A 366 -27.76 3.52 28.04
C GLU A 366 -28.26 4.75 28.81
N ARG A 367 -27.37 5.69 29.15
CA ARG A 367 -27.76 6.94 29.81
C ARG A 367 -28.82 7.69 29.01
N ARG A 368 -28.66 7.81 27.69
CA ARG A 368 -29.62 8.55 26.86
C ARG A 368 -30.95 7.81 26.74
N ILE A 369 -30.92 6.48 26.61
CA ILE A 369 -32.15 5.68 26.65
C ILE A 369 -32.89 5.94 27.96
N ASN A 370 -32.21 5.92 29.11
CA ASN A 370 -32.85 6.11 30.41
C ASN A 370 -33.53 7.48 30.56
N GLN A 371 -33.08 8.50 29.83
CA GLN A 371 -33.70 9.83 29.83
C GLN A 371 -34.98 9.90 28.97
N GLU A 372 -35.11 9.07 27.94
CA GLU A 372 -36.20 9.16 26.96
C GLU A 372 -37.20 8.00 27.05
N LEU A 373 -36.74 6.82 27.46
CA LEU A 373 -37.56 5.62 27.57
C LEU A 373 -38.76 5.77 28.50
N PRO A 374 -38.69 6.48 29.64
CA PRO A 374 -39.86 6.70 30.49
C PRO A 374 -41.03 7.32 29.73
N PHE A 375 -40.78 8.28 28.83
CA PHE A 375 -41.84 8.89 28.01
C PHE A 375 -42.39 7.89 26.98
N MET A 376 -41.52 7.09 26.35
CA MET A 376 -41.93 6.08 25.35
C MET A 376 -42.64 4.86 25.97
N ALA A 377 -42.38 4.56 27.24
CA ALA A 377 -42.94 3.42 27.96
C ALA A 377 -44.33 3.68 28.57
N THR A 378 -44.89 4.87 28.38
CA THR A 378 -46.21 5.27 28.92
C THR A 378 -47.33 4.31 28.52
N GLU A 379 -47.36 3.82 27.27
CA GLU A 379 -48.35 2.81 26.84
C GLU A 379 -48.13 1.46 27.57
N ASN A 380 -46.88 1.05 27.81
CA ASN A 380 -46.58 -0.18 28.54
C ASN A 380 -47.03 -0.09 30.01
N VAL A 381 -46.87 1.08 30.62
CA VAL A 381 -47.37 1.40 31.96
C VAL A 381 -48.90 1.33 31.99
N ILE A 382 -49.59 1.94 31.01
CA ILE A 382 -51.06 1.86 30.88
C ILE A 382 -51.52 0.41 30.75
N MET A 383 -50.88 -0.39 29.88
CA MET A 383 -51.23 -1.80 29.69
C MET A 383 -51.06 -2.62 30.97
N ALA A 384 -50.01 -2.36 31.75
CA ALA A 384 -49.78 -3.05 33.03
C ALA A 384 -50.86 -2.69 34.06
N MET A 385 -51.27 -1.42 34.14
CA MET A 385 -52.35 -0.96 35.01
C MET A 385 -53.71 -1.55 34.61
N VAL A 386 -54.01 -1.62 33.31
CA VAL A 386 -55.23 -2.27 32.81
C VAL A 386 -55.27 -3.75 33.19
N LYS A 387 -54.14 -4.46 33.07
CA LYS A 387 -54.03 -5.86 33.53
C LYS A 387 -54.21 -6.02 35.04
N ALA A 388 -53.88 -4.99 35.81
CA ALA A 388 -54.14 -4.93 37.25
C ALA A 388 -55.59 -4.52 37.60
N GLY A 389 -56.46 -4.33 36.61
CA GLY A 389 -57.89 -4.05 36.79
C GLY A 389 -58.26 -2.57 36.79
N VAL A 390 -57.36 -1.67 36.37
CA VAL A 390 -57.59 -0.21 36.35
C VAL A 390 -58.15 0.23 34.99
N ASP A 391 -58.99 1.27 34.99
CA ASP A 391 -59.54 1.84 33.74
C ASP A 391 -58.44 2.46 32.87
N ARG A 392 -58.50 2.21 31.55
CA ARG A 392 -57.51 2.68 30.60
C ARG A 392 -57.51 4.20 30.47
N GLN A 393 -58.69 4.81 30.42
CA GLN A 393 -58.84 6.25 30.17
C GLN A 393 -58.40 7.06 31.39
N GLU A 394 -58.75 6.59 32.58
CA GLU A 394 -58.27 7.16 33.84
C GLU A 394 -56.74 7.05 33.97
N CYS A 395 -56.17 5.87 33.69
CA CYS A 395 -54.72 5.66 33.74
C CYS A 395 -53.98 6.54 32.72
N HIS A 396 -54.54 6.70 31.52
CA HIS A 396 -53.96 7.57 30.50
C HIS A 396 -53.90 9.03 30.97
N GLU A 397 -54.94 9.53 31.62
CA GLU A 397 -54.94 10.91 32.13
C GLU A 397 -53.94 11.11 33.26
N GLN A 398 -53.86 10.16 34.21
CA GLN A 398 -52.88 10.20 35.31
C GLN A 398 -51.44 10.21 34.79
N ILE A 399 -51.10 9.32 33.86
CA ILE A 399 -49.74 9.26 33.30
C ILE A 399 -49.44 10.49 32.42
N ARG A 400 -50.44 11.07 31.75
CA ARG A 400 -50.30 12.29 30.95
C ARG A 400 -49.88 13.47 31.81
N VAL A 401 -50.52 13.67 32.97
CA VAL A 401 -50.16 14.75 33.91
C VAL A 401 -48.72 14.58 34.39
N LEU A 402 -48.35 13.41 34.90
CA LEU A 402 -46.97 13.16 35.35
C LEU A 402 -45.93 13.33 34.24
N SER A 403 -46.27 12.91 33.01
CA SER A 403 -45.40 13.09 31.84
C SER A 403 -45.22 14.56 31.46
N GLN A 404 -46.26 15.38 31.60
CA GLN A 404 -46.17 16.84 31.37
C GLN A 404 -45.30 17.52 32.42
N GLU A 405 -45.43 17.13 33.69
CA GLU A 405 -44.59 17.64 34.77
C GLU A 405 -43.12 17.26 34.58
N ALA A 406 -42.82 15.99 34.33
CA ALA A 406 -41.45 15.53 34.04
C ALA A 406 -40.89 16.22 32.78
N GLY A 407 -41.72 16.40 31.75
CA GLY A 407 -41.36 17.15 30.55
C GLY A 407 -41.05 18.63 30.82
N GLN A 408 -41.72 19.25 31.80
CA GLN A 408 -41.40 20.61 32.25
C GLN A 408 -40.06 20.64 32.99
N VAL A 409 -39.78 19.69 33.89
CA VAL A 409 -38.48 19.60 34.57
C VAL A 409 -37.34 19.51 33.55
N VAL A 410 -37.45 18.62 32.56
CA VAL A 410 -36.41 18.47 31.53
C VAL A 410 -36.24 19.74 30.70
N LYS A 411 -37.34 20.37 30.26
CA LYS A 411 -37.29 21.47 29.27
C LYS A 411 -37.12 22.86 29.88
N GLN A 412 -37.72 23.11 31.05
CA GLN A 412 -37.73 24.43 31.71
C GLN A 412 -36.66 24.53 32.79
N GLU A 413 -36.33 23.42 33.45
CA GLU A 413 -35.39 23.41 34.58
C GLU A 413 -34.03 22.79 34.22
N GLY A 414 -33.94 22.06 33.11
CA GLY A 414 -32.72 21.37 32.69
C GLY A 414 -32.35 20.17 33.57
N GLY A 415 -33.33 19.62 34.29
CA GLY A 415 -33.16 18.44 35.14
C GLY A 415 -33.19 17.12 34.37
N ASP A 416 -32.83 16.03 35.07
CA ASP A 416 -33.02 14.66 34.58
C ASP A 416 -34.52 14.30 34.51
N ASN A 417 -34.88 13.36 33.64
CA ASN A 417 -36.25 12.86 33.56
C ASN A 417 -36.63 12.08 34.83
N ASP A 418 -37.56 12.64 35.61
CA ASP A 418 -38.04 12.08 36.89
C ASP A 418 -39.38 11.35 36.79
N LEU A 419 -39.89 11.05 35.58
CA LEU A 419 -41.21 10.42 35.38
C LEU A 419 -41.35 9.09 36.13
N VAL A 420 -40.32 8.23 36.11
CA VAL A 420 -40.36 6.95 36.84
C VAL A 420 -40.46 7.17 38.35
N GLU A 421 -39.75 8.16 38.89
CA GLU A 421 -39.82 8.51 40.32
C GLU A 421 -41.20 9.04 40.70
N ARG A 422 -41.82 9.85 39.82
CA ARG A 422 -43.19 10.34 40.02
C ARG A 422 -44.20 9.20 40.05
N ILE A 423 -44.07 8.23 39.15
CA ILE A 423 -44.92 7.02 39.13
C ILE A 423 -44.71 6.21 40.42
N GLN A 424 -43.48 6.06 40.90
CA GLN A 424 -43.17 5.35 42.15
C GLN A 424 -43.72 6.04 43.40
N ARG A 425 -43.75 7.37 43.43
CA ARG A 425 -44.29 8.15 44.56
C ARG A 425 -45.82 8.24 44.54
N SER A 426 -46.45 7.99 43.40
CA SER A 426 -47.90 8.05 43.27
C SER A 426 -48.56 6.75 43.74
N ASP A 427 -49.44 6.88 44.73
CA ASP A 427 -50.25 5.76 45.25
C ASP A 427 -51.13 5.12 44.16
N TYR A 428 -51.53 5.88 43.13
CA TYR A 428 -52.34 5.38 42.02
C TYR A 428 -51.64 4.23 41.28
N PHE A 429 -50.33 4.32 41.07
CA PHE A 429 -49.55 3.33 40.32
C PHE A 429 -48.98 2.18 41.16
N LYS A 430 -49.34 2.11 42.45
CA LYS A 430 -48.90 1.06 43.38
C LYS A 430 -49.05 -0.38 42.85
N PRO A 431 -50.11 -0.76 42.09
CA PRO A 431 -50.23 -2.12 41.56
C PRO A 431 -49.10 -2.57 40.64
N ILE A 432 -48.38 -1.65 40.00
CA ILE A 432 -47.33 -1.96 39.03
C ILE A 432 -45.91 -1.61 39.53
N HIS A 433 -45.75 -1.10 40.75
CA HIS A 433 -44.44 -0.65 41.25
C HIS A 433 -43.37 -1.75 41.16
N SER A 434 -43.71 -3.01 41.46
CA SER A 434 -42.81 -4.16 41.33
C SER A 434 -42.46 -4.53 39.89
N GLN A 435 -43.20 -4.03 38.91
CA GLN A 435 -43.01 -4.28 37.48
C GLN A 435 -42.28 -3.13 36.78
N LEU A 436 -42.10 -1.97 37.42
CA LEU A 436 -41.55 -0.79 36.74
C LEU A 436 -40.15 -1.03 36.16
N GLU A 437 -39.29 -1.76 36.86
CA GLU A 437 -37.94 -2.08 36.35
C GLU A 437 -38.01 -2.91 35.06
N SER A 438 -38.88 -3.93 35.01
CA SER A 438 -39.02 -4.77 33.82
C SER A 438 -39.76 -4.07 32.68
N LEU A 439 -40.73 -3.20 32.99
CA LEU A 439 -41.41 -2.36 32.00
C LEU A 439 -40.49 -1.30 31.36
N MET A 440 -39.35 -1.01 32.00
CA MET A 440 -38.33 -0.07 31.53
C MET A 440 -37.11 -0.79 30.95
N ASP A 441 -37.12 -2.11 30.74
CA ASP A 441 -36.01 -2.83 30.10
C ASP A 441 -35.89 -2.46 28.61
N PRO A 442 -34.82 -1.77 28.18
CA PRO A 442 -34.63 -1.36 26.79
C PRO A 442 -34.68 -2.51 25.79
N LYS A 443 -34.32 -3.74 26.20
CA LYS A 443 -34.34 -4.92 25.33
C LYS A 443 -35.74 -5.33 24.88
N THR A 444 -36.77 -4.88 25.60
CA THR A 444 -38.16 -5.16 25.22
C THR A 444 -38.70 -4.16 24.17
N PHE A 445 -37.99 -3.05 23.95
CA PHE A 445 -38.41 -1.97 23.04
C PHE A 445 -37.72 -1.98 21.66
N ILE A 446 -36.80 -2.92 21.41
CA ILE A 446 -36.06 -3.01 20.13
C ILE A 446 -36.78 -3.85 19.05
N GLY A 447 -37.97 -4.37 19.37
CA GLY A 447 -38.80 -5.14 18.45
C GLY A 447 -38.03 -6.26 17.74
N ARG A 448 -38.15 -6.32 16.40
CA ARG A 448 -37.49 -7.34 15.58
C ARG A 448 -36.06 -7.00 15.15
N ALA A 449 -35.48 -5.90 15.64
CA ALA A 449 -34.21 -5.37 15.15
C ALA A 449 -33.08 -6.42 15.07
N PRO A 450 -32.80 -7.25 16.10
CA PRO A 450 -31.76 -8.27 16.00
C PRO A 450 -32.01 -9.31 14.90
N SER A 451 -33.26 -9.80 14.78
CA SER A 451 -33.61 -10.80 13.77
C SER A 451 -33.55 -10.25 12.35
N GLN A 452 -33.86 -8.95 12.17
CA GLN A 452 -33.74 -8.27 10.88
C GLN A 452 -32.28 -8.15 10.45
N VAL A 453 -31.36 -7.85 11.37
CA VAL A 453 -29.91 -7.80 11.09
C VAL A 453 -29.42 -9.15 10.56
N THR A 454 -29.66 -10.23 11.31
CA THR A 454 -29.25 -11.59 10.90
C THR A 454 -29.81 -11.95 9.52
N GLN A 455 -31.12 -11.77 9.32
CA GLN A 455 -31.79 -12.13 8.06
C GLN A 455 -31.26 -11.32 6.87
N PHE A 456 -31.01 -10.02 7.06
CA PHE A 456 -30.48 -9.15 6.02
C PHE A 456 -29.06 -9.55 5.62
N ILE A 457 -28.19 -9.81 6.59
CA ILE A 457 -26.81 -10.23 6.33
C ILE A 457 -26.79 -11.56 5.58
N GLU A 458 -27.55 -12.56 6.04
CA GLU A 458 -27.58 -13.88 5.42
C GLU A 458 -28.17 -13.87 4.01
N LYS A 459 -29.25 -13.11 3.78
CA LYS A 459 -30.00 -13.17 2.52
C LYS A 459 -29.57 -12.17 1.45
N GLU A 460 -29.05 -11.01 1.86
CA GLU A 460 -28.70 -9.94 0.92
C GLU A 460 -27.20 -9.64 0.90
N VAL A 461 -26.53 -9.58 2.06
CA VAL A 461 -25.10 -9.23 2.11
C VAL A 461 -24.21 -10.38 1.64
N VAL A 462 -24.31 -11.56 2.27
CA VAL A 462 -23.44 -12.70 1.98
C VAL A 462 -23.45 -13.11 0.50
N PRO A 463 -24.61 -13.23 -0.18
CA PRO A 463 -24.65 -13.60 -1.59
C PRO A 463 -23.95 -12.59 -2.51
N ASN A 464 -24.07 -11.29 -2.22
CA ASN A 464 -23.41 -10.25 -3.02
C ASN A 464 -21.90 -10.21 -2.79
N LEU A 465 -21.42 -10.48 -1.57
CA LEU A 465 -19.99 -10.52 -1.26
C LEU A 465 -19.27 -11.77 -1.77
N GLN A 466 -19.98 -12.88 -2.02
CA GLN A 466 -19.39 -14.13 -2.48
C GLN A 466 -18.60 -13.96 -3.79
N LYS A 467 -19.05 -13.08 -4.68
CA LYS A 467 -18.37 -12.74 -5.95
C LYS A 467 -16.97 -12.15 -5.74
N TYR A 468 -16.71 -11.58 -4.56
CA TYR A 468 -15.47 -10.90 -4.19
C TYR A 468 -14.63 -11.72 -3.21
N ALA A 469 -15.01 -12.97 -2.90
CA ALA A 469 -14.38 -13.77 -1.85
C ALA A 469 -12.85 -13.82 -1.95
N ASP A 470 -12.29 -13.98 -3.15
CA ASP A 470 -10.84 -14.02 -3.36
C ASP A 470 -10.18 -12.66 -3.11
N LYS A 471 -10.81 -11.56 -3.54
CA LYS A 471 -10.35 -10.18 -3.30
C LYS A 471 -10.51 -9.73 -1.84
N LEU A 472 -11.24 -10.52 -1.03
CA LEU A 472 -11.47 -10.28 0.39
C LEU A 472 -10.60 -11.16 1.31
N LYS A 473 -9.83 -12.12 0.76
CA LYS A 473 -8.88 -12.97 1.50
C LYS A 473 -7.55 -12.25 1.77
N ASP A 474 -7.12 -11.39 0.85
CA ASP A 474 -5.89 -10.58 0.97
C ASP A 474 -6.09 -9.29 1.80
N ALA A 475 -7.25 -9.13 2.45
CA ALA A 475 -7.52 -8.01 3.32
C ALA A 475 -6.84 -8.20 4.68
N GLY A 476 -5.50 -8.20 4.69
CA GLY A 476 -4.75 -7.77 5.87
C GLY A 476 -5.27 -6.40 6.30
N LYS A 477 -5.24 -6.11 7.61
CA LYS A 477 -5.54 -4.76 8.11
C LYS A 477 -4.78 -3.75 7.25
N VAL A 478 -5.50 -2.80 6.66
CA VAL A 478 -4.89 -1.63 6.05
C VAL A 478 -4.37 -0.77 7.19
N GLU A 479 -3.19 -1.12 7.71
CA GLU A 479 -2.35 -0.17 8.43
C GLU A 479 -1.69 0.69 7.36
N LEU A 480 -1.90 2.01 7.46
CA LEU A 480 -1.25 3.01 6.60
C LEU A 480 0.28 2.81 6.70
N GLN A 481 0.92 2.37 5.62
CA GLN A 481 2.34 1.98 5.59
C GLN A 481 3.27 3.19 5.34
N VAL A 482 3.10 4.27 6.11
CA VAL A 482 4.05 5.38 6.08
C VAL A 482 5.11 5.13 7.13
N LEU A 483 6.37 5.01 6.70
CA LEU A 483 7.48 5.13 7.62
C LEU A 483 7.41 6.50 8.28
N THR A 484 7.26 6.54 9.60
CA THR A 484 7.35 7.81 10.33
C THR A 484 8.71 8.46 10.08
N PRO A 485 8.86 9.80 10.21
CA PRO A 485 10.15 10.46 10.05
C PRO A 485 11.27 9.83 10.90
N GLU A 486 10.93 9.31 12.09
CA GLU A 486 11.85 8.57 12.94
C GLU A 486 12.28 7.24 12.31
N GLN A 487 11.33 6.46 11.77
CA GLN A 487 11.63 5.20 11.10
C GLN A 487 12.41 5.40 9.80
N GLN A 488 12.15 6.47 9.04
CA GLN A 488 12.96 6.84 7.87
C GLN A 488 14.40 7.19 8.27
N LEU A 489 14.58 7.95 9.34
CA LEU A 489 15.91 8.27 9.87
C LEU A 489 16.65 7.01 10.33
N GLN A 490 15.92 6.07 10.93
CA GLN A 490 16.48 4.82 11.42
C GLN A 490 16.82 3.84 10.29
N ALA A 491 15.99 3.74 9.25
CA ALA A 491 16.28 2.99 8.03
C ALA A 491 17.48 3.61 7.27
N ARG A 492 17.57 4.95 7.22
CA ARG A 492 18.76 5.67 6.71
C ARG A 492 20.01 5.29 7.52
N ALA A 493 19.90 5.20 8.84
CA ALA A 493 21.02 4.82 9.71
C ALA A 493 21.51 3.38 9.47
N VAL A 494 20.63 2.44 9.11
CA VAL A 494 21.01 1.07 8.70
C VAL A 494 21.93 1.11 7.49
N LEU A 495 21.52 1.80 6.42
CA LEU A 495 22.26 1.79 5.16
C LEU A 495 23.53 2.65 5.21
N TYR A 496 23.51 3.77 5.93
CA TYR A 496 24.75 4.50 6.24
C TYR A 496 25.71 3.68 7.09
N GLY A 497 25.20 2.97 8.10
CA GLY A 497 26.01 2.13 8.96
C GLY A 497 26.70 1.02 8.16
N GLN A 498 25.96 0.37 7.26
CA GLN A 498 26.47 -0.59 6.29
C GLN A 498 27.62 -0.01 5.46
N CYS A 499 27.36 1.06 4.70
CA CYS A 499 28.36 1.63 3.78
C CYS A 499 29.59 2.18 4.49
N VAL A 500 29.43 2.77 5.68
CA VAL A 500 30.56 3.23 6.50
C VAL A 500 31.36 2.05 7.06
N GLY A 501 30.68 0.99 7.49
CA GLY A 501 31.32 -0.21 8.02
C GLY A 501 32.18 -0.90 6.96
N ASP A 502 31.61 -1.11 5.78
CA ASP A 502 32.28 -1.61 4.59
C ASP A 502 33.54 -0.77 4.26
N ALA A 503 33.35 0.54 4.03
CA ALA A 503 34.43 1.44 3.65
C ALA A 503 35.59 1.50 4.66
N LEU A 504 35.30 1.42 5.97
CA LEU A 504 36.32 1.36 7.01
C LEU A 504 36.99 -0.02 7.07
N GLY A 505 36.28 -1.09 6.76
CA GLY A 505 36.81 -2.44 6.80
C GLY A 505 37.86 -2.69 5.72
N LEU A 506 37.73 -2.05 4.55
CA LEU A 506 38.73 -2.06 3.48
C LEU A 506 40.14 -1.68 3.97
N LEU A 507 40.26 -0.85 5.01
CA LEU A 507 41.56 -0.48 5.62
C LEU A 507 42.34 -1.70 6.14
N THR A 508 41.64 -2.75 6.55
CA THR A 508 42.20 -3.91 7.25
C THR A 508 41.80 -5.26 6.68
N GLU A 509 41.04 -5.26 5.58
CA GLU A 509 40.62 -6.47 4.88
C GLU A 509 41.85 -7.32 4.49
N PHE A 510 41.73 -8.61 4.75
CA PHE A 510 42.77 -9.65 4.63
C PHE A 510 44.05 -9.47 5.46
N LEU A 511 44.16 -8.41 6.28
CA LEU A 511 45.22 -8.34 7.28
C LEU A 511 44.92 -9.31 8.43
N THR A 512 45.95 -9.87 9.05
CA THR A 512 45.79 -10.52 10.35
C THR A 512 45.47 -9.47 11.42
N LYS A 513 44.85 -9.90 12.52
CA LYS A 513 44.62 -9.05 13.69
C LYS A 513 45.90 -8.40 14.22
N LYS A 514 47.04 -9.08 14.07
CA LYS A 514 48.35 -8.57 14.50
C LYS A 514 48.78 -7.42 13.60
N GLU A 515 48.67 -7.58 12.28
CA GLU A 515 49.01 -6.55 11.29
C GLU A 515 48.07 -5.35 11.38
N ALA A 516 46.75 -5.58 11.42
CA ALA A 516 45.78 -4.50 11.58
C ALA A 516 46.07 -3.64 12.83
N LYS A 517 46.46 -4.26 13.94
CA LYS A 517 46.89 -3.54 15.16
C LYS A 517 48.24 -2.84 15.00
N GLN A 518 49.16 -3.41 14.23
CA GLN A 518 50.46 -2.79 13.98
C GLN A 518 50.29 -1.49 13.20
N TYR A 519 49.49 -1.50 12.13
CA TYR A 519 49.25 -0.32 11.32
C TYR A 519 48.32 0.70 11.99
N PHE A 520 47.20 0.25 12.56
CA PHE A 520 46.11 1.16 12.99
C PHE A 520 45.85 1.18 14.50
N GLY A 521 46.54 0.34 15.28
CA GLY A 521 46.22 0.15 16.70
C GLY A 521 46.43 1.40 17.57
N HIS A 522 47.25 2.35 17.10
CA HIS A 522 47.48 3.65 17.74
C HIS A 522 46.40 4.70 17.41
N LEU A 523 45.57 4.45 16.38
CA LEU A 523 44.54 5.37 15.88
C LEU A 523 43.12 5.04 16.37
N LYS A 524 42.97 4.15 17.37
CA LYS A 524 41.67 3.61 17.81
C LYS A 524 40.58 4.64 18.10
N SER A 525 40.95 5.84 18.57
CA SER A 525 40.00 6.90 18.91
C SER A 525 39.78 7.92 17.79
N CYS A 526 40.64 7.93 16.77
CA CYS A 526 40.67 8.95 15.72
C CYS A 526 40.79 8.36 14.31
N LEU A 527 40.49 7.07 14.12
CA LEU A 527 40.61 6.42 12.82
C LEU A 527 39.63 7.03 11.80
N GLU A 528 40.17 7.51 10.68
CA GLU A 528 39.45 8.05 9.52
C GLU A 528 39.82 7.30 8.22
N PHE A 529 39.05 7.51 7.15
CA PHE A 529 39.28 6.91 5.83
C PHE A 529 40.66 7.26 5.22
N GLU A 530 41.17 8.47 5.49
CA GLU A 530 42.47 8.95 5.00
C GLU A 530 43.66 8.10 5.49
N HIS A 531 43.49 7.35 6.59
CA HIS A 531 44.53 6.43 7.07
C HIS A 531 44.74 5.22 6.16
N LYS A 532 43.94 5.06 5.11
CA LYS A 532 44.17 4.08 4.05
C LYS A 532 45.62 4.06 3.56
N SER A 533 46.27 5.22 3.48
CA SER A 533 47.67 5.35 3.04
C SER A 533 48.71 4.67 3.95
N LEU A 534 48.32 4.18 5.13
CA LEU A 534 49.23 3.51 6.07
C LEU A 534 49.57 2.08 5.69
N VAL A 535 48.79 1.47 4.79
CA VAL A 535 49.01 0.12 4.28
C VAL A 535 49.23 0.20 2.78
N ASP A 536 50.43 -0.16 2.34
CA ASP A 536 50.78 -0.23 0.93
C ASP A 536 50.84 -1.70 0.49
N ASN A 537 49.74 -2.19 -0.07
CA ASN A 537 49.70 -3.51 -0.68
C ASN A 537 48.68 -3.57 -1.85
N PRO A 538 48.78 -4.58 -2.73
CA PRO A 538 47.95 -4.65 -3.93
C PRO A 538 46.45 -4.65 -3.68
N HIS A 539 45.99 -5.17 -2.54
CA HIS A 539 44.56 -5.27 -2.23
C HIS A 539 44.00 -3.92 -1.80
N GLN A 540 44.56 -3.31 -0.75
CA GLN A 540 44.15 -1.98 -0.28
C GLN A 540 44.33 -0.89 -1.34
N ASN A 541 45.32 -1.03 -2.23
CA ASN A 541 45.59 -0.04 -3.28
C ASN A 541 44.53 0.00 -4.39
N ARG A 542 43.60 -0.95 -4.45
CA ARG A 542 42.51 -0.96 -5.46
C ARG A 542 41.42 0.08 -5.20
N TRP A 543 41.25 0.45 -3.95
CA TRP A 543 40.14 1.28 -3.49
C TRP A 543 40.56 2.75 -3.40
N ASN A 544 39.63 3.70 -3.44
CA ASN A 544 39.91 5.09 -3.07
C ASN A 544 39.63 5.34 -1.59
N GLU A 545 39.97 6.52 -1.07
CA GLU A 545 39.56 6.90 0.28
C GLU A 545 38.03 6.98 0.36
N GLY A 546 37.44 6.30 1.34
CA GLY A 546 35.99 6.28 1.55
C GLY A 546 35.19 5.52 0.50
N ASP A 547 35.84 4.73 -0.36
CA ASP A 547 35.18 3.74 -1.24
C ASP A 547 34.53 2.63 -0.39
N TRP A 548 33.55 1.96 -0.96
CA TRP A 548 32.94 0.74 -0.40
C TRP A 548 33.06 -0.41 -1.42
N SER A 549 32.87 -1.65 -0.97
CA SER A 549 33.06 -2.86 -1.78
C SER A 549 31.74 -3.45 -2.30
N ASP A 550 31.78 -4.71 -2.76
CA ASP A 550 30.60 -5.43 -3.22
C ASP A 550 29.57 -5.67 -2.12
N ASP A 551 29.99 -5.60 -0.86
CA ASP A 551 29.13 -5.60 0.33
C ASP A 551 27.99 -4.57 0.21
N SER A 552 28.35 -3.31 -0.04
CA SER A 552 27.40 -2.20 -0.17
C SER A 552 26.76 -2.15 -1.55
N ASP A 553 27.53 -2.38 -2.61
CA ASP A 553 26.98 -2.34 -3.97
C ASP A 553 25.85 -3.35 -4.15
N GLN A 554 26.05 -4.61 -3.74
CA GLN A 554 25.03 -5.64 -3.92
C GLN A 554 23.82 -5.40 -3.02
N ALA A 555 23.99 -4.81 -1.84
CA ALA A 555 22.88 -4.39 -1.00
C ALA A 555 22.04 -3.30 -1.67
N LEU A 556 22.72 -2.28 -2.23
CA LEU A 556 22.06 -1.18 -2.92
C LEU A 556 21.44 -1.62 -4.25
N LEU A 557 21.98 -2.62 -4.93
CA LEU A 557 21.32 -3.25 -6.08
C LEU A 557 20.04 -3.98 -5.71
N ILE A 558 19.97 -4.62 -4.53
CA ILE A 558 18.72 -5.18 -4.00
C ILE A 558 17.72 -4.04 -3.72
N LEU A 559 18.18 -2.94 -3.11
CA LEU A 559 17.34 -1.75 -2.86
C LEU A 559 16.79 -1.17 -4.16
N ILE A 560 17.63 -1.04 -5.20
CA ILE A 560 17.24 -0.52 -6.51
C ILE A 560 16.31 -1.48 -7.22
N SER A 561 16.52 -2.80 -7.10
CA SER A 561 15.58 -3.79 -7.60
C SER A 561 14.21 -3.61 -6.94
N LEU A 562 14.15 -3.42 -5.62
CA LEU A 562 12.89 -3.10 -4.94
C LEU A 562 12.27 -1.80 -5.47
N ILE A 563 13.06 -0.73 -5.64
CA ILE A 563 12.59 0.55 -6.21
C ILE A 563 11.95 0.33 -7.58
N ASP A 564 12.68 -0.29 -8.50
CA ASP A 564 12.28 -0.42 -9.90
C ASP A 564 11.14 -1.45 -10.08
N ASN A 565 10.99 -2.39 -9.13
CA ASN A 565 9.87 -3.34 -9.06
C ASN A 565 8.78 -2.91 -8.07
N LYS A 566 8.69 -1.62 -7.71
CA LYS A 566 7.60 -1.05 -6.87
C LYS A 566 7.39 -1.74 -5.52
N GLY A 567 8.47 -2.19 -4.91
CA GLY A 567 8.47 -2.87 -3.62
C GLY A 567 8.14 -4.36 -3.71
N GLU A 568 8.04 -4.95 -4.90
CA GLU A 568 7.96 -6.40 -5.06
C GLU A 568 9.36 -7.01 -5.18
N LEU A 569 9.61 -8.09 -4.42
CA LEU A 569 10.89 -8.80 -4.48
C LEU A 569 10.97 -9.68 -5.74
N ASN A 570 11.83 -9.28 -6.69
CA ASN A 570 12.06 -9.99 -7.93
C ASN A 570 13.46 -10.64 -7.99
N GLY A 571 13.54 -11.94 -7.70
CA GLY A 571 14.81 -12.69 -7.67
C GLY A 571 15.55 -12.74 -9.02
N LEU A 572 14.83 -12.74 -10.15
CA LEU A 572 15.44 -12.73 -11.48
C LEU A 572 16.03 -11.37 -11.83
N ASP A 573 15.38 -10.28 -11.42
CA ASP A 573 15.91 -8.93 -11.59
C ASP A 573 17.18 -8.73 -10.75
N ILE A 574 17.17 -9.18 -9.49
CA ILE A 574 18.35 -9.16 -8.62
C ILE A 574 19.51 -9.96 -9.25
N ALA A 575 19.24 -11.17 -9.76
CA ALA A 575 20.25 -11.99 -10.41
C ALA A 575 20.86 -11.30 -11.65
N ARG A 576 20.03 -10.71 -12.52
CA ARG A 576 20.50 -9.93 -13.69
C ARG A 576 21.37 -8.76 -13.25
N ARG A 577 20.97 -8.03 -12.22
CA ARG A 577 21.73 -6.89 -11.69
C ARG A 577 23.09 -7.31 -11.14
N PHE A 578 23.19 -8.44 -10.46
CA PHE A 578 24.48 -8.95 -9.99
C PHE A 578 25.41 -9.33 -11.15
N LEU A 579 24.89 -9.99 -12.18
CA LEU A 579 25.68 -10.32 -13.36
C LEU A 579 26.14 -9.06 -14.12
N ASP A 580 25.24 -8.08 -14.25
CA ASP A 580 25.55 -6.81 -14.94
C ASP A 580 26.55 -5.97 -14.17
N TRP A 581 26.39 -5.88 -12.84
CA TRP A 581 27.32 -5.22 -11.95
C TRP A 581 28.71 -5.87 -12.01
N MET A 582 28.81 -7.20 -12.04
CA MET A 582 30.12 -7.84 -12.16
C MET A 582 30.84 -7.42 -13.45
N LYS A 583 30.11 -7.24 -14.56
CA LYS A 583 30.69 -6.82 -15.85
C LYS A 583 31.04 -5.34 -15.94
N ARG A 584 30.33 -4.46 -15.22
CA ARG A 584 30.37 -3.01 -15.47
C ARG A 584 30.48 -2.13 -14.21
N GLY A 585 30.48 -2.72 -13.02
CA GLY A 585 30.33 -2.02 -11.74
C GLY A 585 28.99 -1.28 -11.65
N ILE A 586 28.93 -0.21 -10.85
CA ILE A 586 27.83 0.77 -10.90
C ILE A 586 28.31 1.96 -11.75
N PRO A 587 27.88 2.07 -13.03
CA PRO A 587 28.39 3.11 -13.93
C PRO A 587 28.15 4.54 -13.41
N GLU A 588 27.09 4.76 -12.64
CA GLU A 588 26.77 6.03 -12.00
C GLU A 588 27.82 6.47 -10.96
N LEU A 589 28.59 5.52 -10.40
CA LEU A 589 29.69 5.77 -9.47
C LEU A 589 31.03 5.97 -10.20
N GLY A 590 31.05 5.80 -11.52
CA GLY A 590 32.25 5.84 -12.35
C GLY A 590 32.97 4.50 -12.48
N ASP A 591 32.33 3.41 -12.05
CA ASP A 591 32.91 2.08 -12.13
C ASP A 591 32.91 1.55 -13.57
N CYS A 592 33.87 0.68 -13.85
CA CYS A 592 33.98 -0.04 -15.12
C CYS A 592 33.88 -1.56 -14.95
N VAL A 593 33.92 -2.07 -13.71
CA VAL A 593 33.83 -3.49 -13.35
C VAL A 593 33.41 -3.61 -11.88
N GLY A 594 32.71 -4.69 -11.53
CA GLY A 594 32.43 -5.01 -10.13
C GLY A 594 33.70 -5.49 -9.43
N MET A 595 33.98 -4.97 -8.23
CA MET A 595 35.16 -5.30 -7.45
C MET A 595 34.76 -5.87 -6.09
N GLY A 596 35.55 -6.81 -5.55
CA GLY A 596 35.32 -7.41 -4.22
C GLY A 596 34.68 -8.81 -4.24
N ILE A 597 34.14 -9.24 -5.39
CA ILE A 597 33.35 -10.46 -5.49
C ILE A 597 34.05 -11.73 -4.95
N GLY A 598 33.37 -12.42 -4.04
CA GLY A 598 33.80 -13.71 -3.51
C GLY A 598 33.70 -14.87 -4.52
N ALA A 599 34.58 -15.87 -4.39
CA ALA A 599 34.70 -17.00 -5.32
C ALA A 599 33.45 -17.89 -5.43
N LEU A 600 32.59 -17.95 -4.41
CA LEU A 600 31.31 -18.66 -4.52
C LEU A 600 30.33 -17.87 -5.40
N THR A 601 30.16 -16.58 -5.11
CA THR A 601 29.29 -15.67 -5.88
C THR A 601 29.71 -15.68 -7.35
N ASP A 602 31.00 -15.54 -7.64
CA ASP A 602 31.54 -15.55 -9.00
C ASP A 602 31.18 -16.83 -9.77
N ARG A 603 31.34 -18.00 -9.14
CA ARG A 603 30.96 -19.28 -9.77
C ARG A 603 29.46 -19.37 -10.04
N VAL A 604 28.63 -18.92 -9.10
CA VAL A 604 27.17 -19.00 -9.25
C VAL A 604 26.66 -18.07 -10.34
N ILE A 605 27.13 -16.82 -10.39
CA ILE A 605 26.65 -15.86 -11.40
C ILE A 605 27.06 -16.23 -12.84
N HIS A 606 28.10 -17.04 -12.99
CA HIS A 606 28.55 -17.58 -14.27
C HIS A 606 27.92 -18.94 -14.62
N HIS A 607 27.09 -19.53 -13.75
CA HIS A 607 26.38 -20.76 -14.06
C HIS A 607 25.38 -20.53 -15.20
N GLN A 608 25.29 -21.46 -16.15
CA GLN A 608 24.49 -21.31 -17.38
C GLN A 608 23.01 -20.99 -17.12
N ASP A 609 22.45 -21.56 -16.04
CA ASP A 609 21.04 -21.39 -15.66
C ASP A 609 20.77 -20.17 -14.76
N PHE A 610 21.80 -19.42 -14.35
CA PHE A 610 21.68 -18.38 -13.32
C PHE A 610 20.64 -17.30 -13.65
N LEU A 611 20.52 -16.90 -14.92
CA LEU A 611 19.53 -15.90 -15.35
C LEU A 611 18.11 -16.44 -15.56
N GLY A 612 17.97 -17.77 -15.60
CA GLY A 612 16.67 -18.46 -15.74
C GLY A 612 16.12 -18.92 -14.40
N ASP A 613 16.97 -19.52 -13.58
CA ASP A 613 16.67 -20.00 -12.23
C ASP A 613 17.90 -19.88 -11.32
N PRO A 614 18.11 -18.71 -10.69
CA PRO A 614 19.30 -18.44 -9.88
C PRO A 614 19.38 -19.31 -8.62
N GLU A 615 18.24 -19.70 -8.03
CA GLU A 615 18.22 -20.53 -6.83
C GLU A 615 18.69 -21.96 -7.16
N SER A 616 18.21 -22.54 -8.26
CA SER A 616 18.68 -23.86 -8.73
C SER A 616 20.15 -23.82 -9.16
N ALA A 617 20.61 -22.73 -9.78
CA ALA A 617 22.02 -22.54 -10.11
C ALA A 617 22.92 -22.49 -8.86
N ALA A 618 22.50 -21.75 -7.84
CA ALA A 618 23.21 -21.69 -6.57
C ALA A 618 23.22 -23.05 -5.85
N GLU A 619 22.11 -23.80 -5.92
CA GLU A 619 22.03 -25.15 -5.37
C GLU A 619 22.99 -26.11 -6.06
N ALA A 620 23.04 -26.08 -7.40
CA ALA A 620 23.94 -26.93 -8.19
C ALA A 620 25.40 -26.68 -7.80
N VAL A 621 25.84 -25.42 -7.80
CA VAL A 621 27.22 -25.05 -7.40
C VAL A 621 27.53 -25.41 -5.94
N TRP A 622 26.55 -25.31 -5.05
CA TRP A 622 26.71 -25.71 -3.65
C TRP A 622 26.86 -27.23 -3.50
N ARG A 623 26.07 -28.02 -4.24
CA ARG A 623 26.17 -29.48 -4.27
C ARG A 623 27.48 -29.97 -4.88
N GLU A 624 27.98 -29.30 -5.92
CA GLU A 624 29.31 -29.55 -6.49
C GLU A 624 30.44 -29.29 -5.47
N GLY A 625 30.22 -28.35 -4.54
CA GLY A 625 31.13 -28.03 -3.43
C GLY A 625 30.94 -28.88 -2.17
N ASP A 626 30.46 -30.12 -2.29
CA ASP A 626 30.15 -31.04 -1.19
C ASP A 626 29.19 -30.48 -0.12
N CYS A 627 28.33 -29.52 -0.48
CA CYS A 627 27.41 -28.85 0.45
C CYS A 627 28.11 -28.16 1.65
N LYS A 628 29.37 -27.73 1.48
CA LYS A 628 30.17 -27.13 2.57
C LYS A 628 30.34 -25.63 2.48
N ALA A 629 30.05 -25.01 1.34
CA ALA A 629 30.34 -23.61 1.08
C ALA A 629 29.37 -22.66 1.80
N ALA A 630 29.79 -22.15 2.98
CA ALA A 630 29.02 -21.20 3.80
C ALA A 630 29.70 -19.83 3.94
N SER A 631 29.93 -19.18 2.81
CA SER A 631 30.48 -17.83 2.77
C SER A 631 29.45 -16.77 3.23
N ASN A 632 29.94 -15.64 3.72
CA ASN A 632 29.16 -14.51 4.23
C ASN A 632 28.57 -13.60 3.14
N GLY A 633 28.84 -13.86 1.86
CA GLY A 633 28.36 -13.07 0.72
C GLY A 633 26.84 -12.83 0.69
N ALA A 634 26.05 -13.70 1.31
CA ALA A 634 24.63 -13.47 1.49
C ALA A 634 24.30 -12.46 2.60
N VAL A 635 24.89 -12.61 3.80
CA VAL A 635 24.51 -11.81 4.98
C VAL A 635 24.94 -10.35 4.87
N MET A 636 26.00 -10.06 4.09
CA MET A 636 26.51 -8.70 3.89
C MET A 636 25.51 -7.75 3.23
N ARG A 637 24.58 -8.28 2.41
CA ARG A 637 23.71 -7.49 1.54
C ARG A 637 22.23 -7.51 1.87
N THR A 638 21.81 -8.24 2.92
CA THR A 638 20.38 -8.40 3.26
C THR A 638 19.84 -7.39 4.27
N SER A 639 20.63 -6.43 4.74
CA SER A 639 20.13 -5.39 5.66
C SER A 639 18.96 -4.58 5.06
N THR A 640 18.96 -4.40 3.73
CA THR A 640 17.88 -3.77 2.94
C THR A 640 16.55 -4.52 3.04
N LEU A 641 16.59 -5.83 3.31
CA LEU A 641 15.40 -6.66 3.49
C LEU A 641 14.84 -6.53 4.91
N GLY A 642 15.66 -6.13 5.88
CA GLY A 642 15.21 -5.81 7.23
C GLY A 642 14.49 -4.46 7.35
N ILE A 643 14.79 -3.53 6.44
CA ILE A 643 14.08 -2.23 6.34
C ILE A 643 12.80 -2.34 5.50
N HIS A 644 12.77 -3.23 4.51
CA HIS A 644 11.64 -3.37 3.59
C HIS A 644 10.54 -4.25 4.21
N ARG A 645 9.29 -3.78 4.18
CA ARG A 645 8.12 -4.48 4.77
C ARG A 645 8.35 -4.89 6.23
N PHE A 646 9.15 -4.12 6.98
CA PHE A 646 9.57 -4.49 8.34
C PHE A 646 8.42 -4.70 9.33
N HIS A 647 7.20 -4.25 9.04
CA HIS A 647 5.99 -4.51 9.83
C HIS A 647 5.57 -5.99 9.83
N ASP A 648 5.90 -6.73 8.76
CA ASP A 648 5.62 -8.16 8.62
C ASP A 648 6.92 -8.98 8.74
N LEU A 649 7.14 -9.57 9.92
CA LEU A 649 8.34 -10.38 10.16
C LEU A 649 8.38 -11.67 9.34
N GLU A 650 7.22 -12.22 8.96
CA GLU A 650 7.15 -13.43 8.14
C GLU A 650 7.58 -13.12 6.70
N GLU A 651 7.19 -11.96 6.18
CA GLU A 651 7.62 -11.48 4.87
C GLU A 651 9.12 -11.17 4.86
N VAL A 652 9.64 -10.50 5.89
CA VAL A 652 11.10 -10.26 6.05
C VAL A 652 11.89 -11.58 6.12
N GLU A 653 11.41 -12.56 6.90
CA GLU A 653 12.00 -13.91 7.01
C GLU A 653 12.09 -14.58 5.64
N LYS A 654 10.97 -14.63 4.89
CA LYS A 654 10.90 -15.27 3.57
C LYS A 654 11.79 -14.56 2.55
N ASN A 655 11.77 -13.23 2.51
CA ASN A 655 12.54 -12.43 1.56
C ASN A 655 14.05 -12.56 1.81
N ALA A 656 14.48 -12.49 3.08
CA ALA A 656 15.90 -12.67 3.43
C ALA A 656 16.43 -14.04 3.04
N ALA A 657 15.67 -15.11 3.32
CA ALA A 657 16.05 -16.46 2.93
C ALA A 657 16.11 -16.64 1.40
N ARG A 658 15.14 -16.08 0.68
CA ARG A 658 15.06 -16.16 -0.78
C ARG A 658 16.22 -15.43 -1.46
N VAL A 659 16.53 -14.21 -1.04
CA VAL A 659 17.67 -13.45 -1.59
C VAL A 659 19.01 -14.09 -1.27
N ALA A 660 19.15 -14.74 -0.09
CA ALA A 660 20.34 -15.52 0.21
C ALA A 660 20.53 -16.66 -0.80
N ARG A 661 19.47 -17.41 -1.12
CA ARG A 661 19.50 -18.54 -2.06
C ARG A 661 19.83 -18.17 -3.50
N ILE A 662 19.71 -16.90 -3.91
CA ILE A 662 20.10 -16.45 -5.25
C ILE A 662 21.57 -16.80 -5.54
N THR A 663 22.47 -16.73 -4.55
CA THR A 663 23.89 -17.10 -4.76
C THR A 663 24.48 -18.01 -3.68
N HIS A 664 23.82 -18.17 -2.53
CA HIS A 664 24.32 -18.95 -1.40
C HIS A 664 23.22 -19.86 -0.88
N PHE A 665 23.12 -21.05 -1.48
CA PHE A 665 22.07 -22.02 -1.12
C PHE A 665 22.26 -22.62 0.28
N ASP A 666 23.47 -22.59 0.84
CA ASP A 666 23.79 -23.20 2.14
C ASP A 666 22.84 -22.73 3.26
N PRO A 667 22.26 -23.65 4.05
CA PRO A 667 21.30 -23.29 5.10
C PRO A 667 21.88 -22.35 6.17
N ARG A 668 23.20 -22.38 6.42
CA ARG A 668 23.87 -21.45 7.36
C ARG A 668 23.90 -20.01 6.82
N CYS A 669 24.03 -19.83 5.51
CA CYS A 669 23.98 -18.52 4.86
C CYS A 669 22.56 -17.93 4.96
N GLN A 670 21.54 -18.75 4.69
CA GLN A 670 20.14 -18.36 4.86
C GLN A 670 19.84 -17.96 6.30
N ALA A 671 20.24 -18.78 7.29
CA ALA A 671 20.04 -18.47 8.70
C ALA A 671 20.70 -17.14 9.12
N SER A 672 21.90 -16.85 8.63
CA SER A 672 22.61 -15.60 8.93
C SER A 672 21.91 -14.38 8.33
N ALA A 673 21.50 -14.46 7.06
CA ALA A 673 20.76 -13.39 6.39
C ALA A 673 19.40 -13.11 7.07
N VAL A 674 18.67 -14.16 7.44
CA VAL A 674 17.42 -14.07 8.18
C VAL A 674 17.64 -13.42 9.54
N ALA A 675 18.61 -13.90 10.34
CA ALA A 675 18.88 -13.38 11.68
C ALA A 675 19.17 -11.87 11.69
N VAL A 676 19.98 -11.37 10.74
CA VAL A 676 20.28 -9.94 10.63
C VAL A 676 19.06 -9.14 10.21
N SER A 677 18.34 -9.59 9.19
CA SER A 677 17.19 -8.87 8.61
C SER A 677 16.04 -8.74 9.61
N VAL A 678 15.70 -9.83 10.32
CA VAL A 678 14.62 -9.79 11.33
C VAL A 678 15.01 -8.99 12.56
N ALA A 679 16.30 -8.96 12.96
CA ALA A 679 16.76 -8.11 14.05
C ALA A 679 16.59 -6.62 13.73
N ILE A 680 16.92 -6.21 12.49
CA ILE A 680 16.69 -4.85 11.99
C ILE A 680 15.18 -4.55 12.00
N ALA A 681 14.36 -5.46 11.47
CA ALA A 681 12.91 -5.27 11.43
C ALA A 681 12.30 -5.13 12.84
N MET A 682 12.71 -5.96 13.81
CA MET A 682 12.26 -5.87 15.20
C MET A 682 12.64 -4.52 15.85
N MET A 683 13.83 -4.00 15.57
CA MET A 683 14.25 -2.68 16.04
C MET A 683 13.40 -1.56 15.43
N LEU A 684 13.05 -1.64 14.15
CA LEU A 684 12.17 -0.67 13.49
C LEU A 684 10.72 -0.75 13.97
N GLN A 685 10.23 -1.95 14.33
CA GLN A 685 8.88 -2.15 14.86
C GLN A 685 8.67 -1.58 16.27
N ARG A 686 9.73 -1.54 17.09
CA ARG A 686 9.68 -1.04 18.49
C ARG A 686 8.53 -1.62 19.33
N LYS A 687 8.28 -2.93 19.21
CA LYS A 687 7.25 -3.62 20.02
C LYS A 687 7.66 -3.63 21.50
N GLU A 688 6.67 -3.62 22.41
CA GLU A 688 6.88 -3.60 23.87
C GLU A 688 7.83 -4.70 24.40
N LYS A 689 7.94 -5.84 23.70
CA LYS A 689 8.88 -6.91 24.05
C LYS A 689 10.34 -6.55 23.74
N HIS A 690 10.57 -5.73 22.73
CA HIS A 690 11.87 -5.37 22.17
C HIS A 690 12.35 -3.99 22.59
N THR A 691 11.51 -3.19 23.25
CA THR A 691 11.85 -1.86 23.79
C THR A 691 11.31 -1.69 25.20
N ASP A 692 12.08 -1.09 26.08
CA ASP A 692 11.59 -0.74 27.43
C ASP A 692 10.74 0.55 27.44
N LYS A 693 10.22 0.90 28.63
CA LYS A 693 9.37 2.09 28.82
C LYS A 693 10.09 3.43 28.55
N THR A 694 11.41 3.41 28.46
CA THR A 694 12.24 4.59 28.15
C THR A 694 12.60 4.67 26.66
N GLY A 695 12.16 3.69 25.86
CA GLY A 695 12.45 3.59 24.43
C GLY A 695 13.80 2.92 24.12
N GLN A 696 14.51 2.39 25.12
CA GLN A 696 15.76 1.65 24.87
C GLN A 696 15.49 0.22 24.39
N TYR A 697 16.31 -0.26 23.47
CA TYR A 697 16.19 -1.60 22.93
C TYR A 697 16.56 -2.71 23.93
N ASN A 698 15.66 -3.67 24.11
CA ASN A 698 15.91 -4.92 24.80
C ASN A 698 16.70 -5.87 23.88
N ILE A 699 18.00 -5.64 23.76
CA ILE A 699 18.90 -6.42 22.91
C ILE A 699 18.85 -7.93 23.21
N PRO A 700 18.84 -8.41 24.48
CA PRO A 700 18.69 -9.84 24.76
C PRO A 700 17.41 -10.47 24.18
N ALA A 701 16.29 -9.75 24.21
CA ALA A 701 15.03 -10.23 23.62
C ALA A 701 15.10 -10.27 22.09
N ILE A 702 15.65 -9.23 21.46
CA ILE A 702 15.84 -9.17 20.00
C ILE A 702 16.73 -10.33 19.53
N ILE A 703 17.82 -10.63 20.26
CA ILE A 703 18.72 -11.74 19.94
C ILE A 703 18.00 -13.08 20.04
N THR A 704 17.23 -13.28 21.11
CA THR A 704 16.49 -14.53 21.33
C THR A 704 15.46 -14.75 20.21
N ASP A 705 14.65 -13.74 19.92
CA ASP A 705 13.60 -13.85 18.90
C ASP A 705 14.16 -13.98 17.49
N SER A 706 15.25 -13.27 17.18
CA SER A 706 15.95 -13.41 15.89
C SER A 706 16.53 -14.81 15.73
N TYR A 707 17.05 -15.41 16.82
CA TYR A 707 17.54 -16.79 16.83
C TYR A 707 16.40 -17.78 16.60
N ASP A 708 15.27 -17.64 17.30
CA ASP A 708 14.13 -18.54 17.18
C ASP A 708 13.56 -18.60 15.75
N ILE A 709 13.70 -17.50 15.00
CA ILE A 709 13.34 -17.44 13.58
C ILE A 709 14.45 -18.09 12.72
N ALA A 710 15.69 -17.63 12.85
CA ALA A 710 16.81 -18.07 12.02
C ALA A 710 17.16 -19.55 12.19
N VAL A 711 16.97 -20.12 13.39
CA VAL A 711 17.32 -21.51 13.71
C VAL A 711 16.48 -22.52 12.91
N LYS A 712 15.34 -22.12 12.35
CA LYS A 712 14.51 -22.96 11.48
C LYS A 712 15.24 -23.35 10.18
N TYR A 713 16.20 -22.54 9.76
CA TYR A 713 16.93 -22.74 8.50
C TYR A 713 18.15 -23.63 8.63
N VAL A 714 18.67 -23.89 9.83
CA VAL A 714 19.81 -24.80 10.00
C VAL A 714 19.33 -26.24 10.23
N GLU A 715 20.12 -27.20 9.74
CA GLU A 715 19.70 -28.60 9.69
C GLU A 715 20.18 -29.38 10.91
N THR A 716 21.42 -29.15 11.35
CA THR A 716 22.06 -29.97 12.39
C THR A 716 22.12 -29.29 13.76
N ASP A 717 22.12 -30.08 14.84
CA ASP A 717 22.27 -29.56 16.21
C ASP A 717 23.61 -28.86 16.46
N GLU A 718 24.65 -29.20 15.71
CA GLU A 718 25.91 -28.49 15.72
C GLU A 718 25.76 -27.07 15.16
N GLN A 719 25.11 -26.93 14.00
CA GLN A 719 24.83 -25.63 13.40
C GLN A 719 23.92 -24.77 14.28
N ARG A 720 22.88 -25.37 14.92
CA ARG A 720 22.01 -24.67 15.87
C ARG A 720 22.80 -24.10 17.05
N ARG A 721 23.71 -24.90 17.63
CA ARG A 721 24.57 -24.46 18.74
C ARG A 721 25.59 -23.41 18.31
N GLU A 722 26.18 -23.55 17.13
CA GLU A 722 27.14 -22.57 16.59
C GLU A 722 26.45 -21.22 16.33
N LEU A 723 25.29 -21.22 15.66
CA LEU A 723 24.47 -20.04 15.42
C LEU A 723 24.16 -19.29 16.72
N LEU A 724 23.66 -20.01 17.74
CA LEU A 724 23.37 -19.42 19.05
C LEU A 724 24.62 -18.84 19.72
N THR A 725 25.74 -19.56 19.64
CA THR A 725 27.02 -19.15 20.24
C THR A 725 27.53 -17.86 19.59
N CYS A 726 27.46 -17.76 18.27
CA CYS A 726 27.84 -16.55 17.53
C CYS A 726 26.94 -15.36 17.88
N MET A 727 25.61 -15.52 17.85
CA MET A 727 24.67 -14.45 18.20
C MET A 727 24.81 -13.99 19.66
N LYS A 728 25.13 -14.91 20.58
CA LYS A 728 25.36 -14.59 22.00
C LYS A 728 26.79 -14.14 22.33
N CYS A 729 27.69 -14.02 21.36
CA CYS A 729 29.08 -13.61 21.59
C CYS A 729 29.19 -12.28 22.37
N THR A 730 29.96 -12.30 23.46
CA THR A 730 30.23 -11.12 24.32
C THR A 730 31.63 -10.54 24.08
N HIS A 731 32.56 -11.35 23.58
CA HIS A 731 33.93 -10.95 23.32
C HIS A 731 34.34 -11.27 21.90
N LEU A 732 34.49 -10.24 21.05
CA LEU A 732 34.84 -10.38 19.63
C LEU A 732 36.07 -11.27 19.35
N ARG A 733 37.04 -11.35 20.27
CA ARG A 733 38.19 -12.25 20.17
C ARG A 733 37.81 -13.74 19.99
N GLN A 734 36.62 -14.14 20.45
CA GLN A 734 36.10 -15.50 20.33
C GLN A 734 35.76 -15.87 18.89
N MET A 735 35.45 -14.87 18.05
CA MET A 735 35.07 -15.09 16.65
C MET A 735 36.27 -15.43 15.76
N LYS A 736 37.50 -15.09 16.19
CA LYS A 736 38.73 -15.32 15.42
C LYS A 736 38.56 -14.94 13.94
N LEU A 737 38.26 -13.66 13.68
CA LEU A 737 37.86 -13.18 12.34
C LEU A 737 38.95 -13.36 11.28
N ASP A 738 40.22 -13.40 11.69
CA ASP A 738 41.41 -13.66 10.86
C ASP A 738 41.85 -15.15 10.86
N GLU A 739 41.00 -16.08 11.30
CA GLU A 739 41.36 -17.50 11.30
C GLU A 739 41.51 -18.04 9.88
N SER A 740 42.72 -18.48 9.55
CA SER A 740 43.05 -19.11 8.27
C SER A 740 42.06 -20.22 7.90
N GLY A 741 41.55 -20.17 6.67
CA GLY A 741 40.56 -21.12 6.14
C GLY A 741 39.12 -20.91 6.62
N LYS A 742 38.87 -19.92 7.49
CA LYS A 742 37.52 -19.50 7.92
C LYS A 742 37.28 -17.99 7.79
N ILE A 743 38.15 -17.29 7.05
CA ILE A 743 37.88 -15.93 6.58
C ILE A 743 36.69 -16.01 5.61
N GLY A 744 35.73 -15.10 5.75
CA GLY A 744 34.49 -15.12 4.98
C GLY A 744 33.42 -16.10 5.49
N TYR A 745 33.57 -16.74 6.66
CA TYR A 745 32.54 -17.65 7.18
C TYR A 745 31.32 -16.91 7.75
N THR A 746 30.13 -17.25 7.26
CA THR A 746 28.87 -16.51 7.52
C THR A 746 28.53 -16.32 9.01
N PHE A 747 28.70 -17.34 9.86
CA PHE A 747 28.40 -17.21 11.30
C PHE A 747 29.40 -16.33 12.07
N LYS A 748 30.62 -16.15 11.57
CA LYS A 748 31.57 -15.22 12.19
C LYS A 748 31.20 -13.77 11.91
N THR A 749 30.80 -13.47 10.68
CA THR A 749 30.26 -12.16 10.29
C THR A 749 28.99 -11.85 11.08
N LEU A 750 28.05 -12.80 11.14
CA LEU A 750 26.87 -12.69 11.99
C LEU A 750 27.25 -12.39 13.45
N GLY A 751 28.20 -13.15 14.00
CA GLY A 751 28.68 -12.97 15.36
C GLY A 751 29.34 -11.61 15.61
N ALA A 752 30.07 -11.06 14.64
CA ALA A 752 30.61 -9.70 14.71
C ALA A 752 29.49 -8.66 14.76
N GLY A 753 28.46 -8.82 13.94
CA GLY A 753 27.29 -7.93 13.92
C GLY A 753 26.50 -7.96 15.23
N PHE A 754 26.19 -9.14 15.74
CA PHE A 754 25.47 -9.30 17.00
C PHE A 754 26.31 -8.95 18.25
N TRP A 755 27.64 -9.02 18.15
CA TRP A 755 28.54 -8.44 19.15
C TRP A 755 28.47 -6.91 19.12
N ALA A 756 28.49 -6.30 17.93
CA ALA A 756 28.41 -4.85 17.75
C ALA A 756 27.07 -4.30 18.25
N LEU A 757 25.95 -4.99 18.00
CA LEU A 757 24.61 -4.64 18.48
C LEU A 757 24.53 -4.46 20.02
N LYS A 758 25.42 -5.12 20.77
CA LYS A 758 25.52 -5.00 22.23
C LYS A 758 26.37 -3.81 22.71
N GLN A 759 26.95 -3.03 21.80
CA GLN A 759 27.78 -1.87 22.11
C GLN A 759 26.95 -0.58 22.03
N ASP A 760 27.42 0.48 22.70
CA ASP A 760 26.71 1.76 22.80
C ASP A 760 27.48 2.93 22.15
N ASP A 761 28.61 2.63 21.50
CA ASP A 761 29.46 3.61 20.81
C ASP A 761 29.80 3.10 19.41
N PHE A 762 29.29 3.80 18.40
CA PHE A 762 29.44 3.41 16.99
C PHE A 762 30.90 3.36 16.57
N ARG A 763 31.66 4.44 16.82
CA ARG A 763 33.08 4.55 16.42
C ARG A 763 33.91 3.45 17.05
N ARG A 764 33.78 3.27 18.37
CA ARG A 764 34.56 2.30 19.14
C ARG A 764 34.23 0.86 18.74
N ALA A 765 32.96 0.57 18.47
CA ALA A 765 32.53 -0.76 18.05
C ALA A 765 33.09 -1.11 16.66
N ILE A 766 32.85 -0.26 15.65
CA ILE A 766 33.32 -0.50 14.27
C ILE A 766 34.84 -0.56 14.22
N THR A 767 35.53 0.39 14.85
CA THR A 767 37.00 0.37 14.93
C THR A 767 37.53 -0.93 15.55
N LYS A 768 36.81 -1.50 16.52
CA LYS A 768 37.21 -2.76 17.13
C LYS A 768 36.95 -3.95 16.22
N VAL A 769 35.91 -3.93 15.37
CA VAL A 769 35.65 -4.97 14.37
C VAL A 769 36.76 -5.01 13.33
N ILE A 770 37.04 -3.89 12.67
CA ILE A 770 38.09 -3.81 11.64
C ILE A 770 39.49 -4.18 12.17
N LEU A 771 39.83 -3.81 13.41
CA LEU A 771 41.12 -4.17 14.01
C LEU A 771 41.28 -5.66 14.35
N HIS A 772 40.26 -6.49 14.08
CA HIS A 772 40.40 -7.95 14.10
C HIS A 772 40.83 -8.53 12.74
N GLY A 773 40.90 -7.72 11.68
CA GLY A 773 41.33 -8.16 10.35
C GLY A 773 40.42 -9.25 9.76
N GLY A 774 40.98 -10.07 8.87
CA GLY A 774 40.21 -11.05 8.11
C GLY A 774 39.29 -10.36 7.10
N ASP A 775 38.04 -10.78 7.03
CA ASP A 775 37.04 -10.23 6.10
C ASP A 775 36.40 -8.95 6.65
N ALA A 776 37.24 -7.93 6.83
CA ALA A 776 36.98 -6.82 7.73
C ALA A 776 35.89 -5.85 7.24
N ASP A 777 35.77 -5.66 5.93
CA ASP A 777 34.68 -4.95 5.25
C ASP A 777 33.36 -5.66 5.52
N THR A 778 33.22 -6.95 5.20
CA THR A 778 31.95 -7.66 5.41
C THR A 778 31.55 -7.75 6.88
N ASN A 779 32.51 -8.02 7.76
CA ASN A 779 32.28 -8.05 9.21
C ASN A 779 31.79 -6.68 9.74
N SER A 780 32.34 -5.59 9.22
CA SER A 780 32.03 -4.24 9.68
C SER A 780 30.80 -3.66 9.01
N CYS A 781 30.49 -4.05 7.78
CA CYS A 781 29.26 -3.79 7.06
C CYS A 781 28.04 -4.28 7.87
N VAL A 782 28.01 -5.56 8.24
CA VAL A 782 26.91 -6.15 9.03
C VAL A 782 26.84 -5.55 10.45
N ALA A 783 27.99 -5.29 11.07
CA ALA A 783 28.06 -4.61 12.36
C ALA A 783 27.54 -3.18 12.29
N GLY A 784 27.88 -2.45 11.23
CA GLY A 784 27.45 -1.09 10.97
C GLY A 784 25.95 -1.00 10.75
N ALA A 785 25.36 -1.90 9.96
CA ALA A 785 23.92 -1.96 9.73
C ALA A 785 23.12 -2.12 11.03
N LEU A 786 23.47 -3.12 11.86
CA LEU A 786 22.79 -3.40 13.13
C LEU A 786 22.99 -2.26 14.14
N LEU A 787 24.21 -1.74 14.24
CA LEU A 787 24.54 -0.70 15.21
C LEU A 787 23.96 0.66 14.81
N GLY A 788 23.94 0.97 13.51
CA GLY A 788 23.28 2.14 12.95
C GLY A 788 21.78 2.10 13.19
N CYS A 789 21.16 0.93 13.03
CA CYS A 789 19.75 0.73 13.42
C CYS A 789 19.55 1.04 14.90
N LYS A 790 20.36 0.48 15.81
CA LYS A 790 20.19 0.66 17.26
C LYS A 790 20.42 2.09 17.73
N LEU A 791 21.51 2.72 17.29
CA LEU A 791 22.00 3.99 17.84
C LEU A 791 21.56 5.22 17.03
N GLY A 792 21.07 5.03 15.80
CA GLY A 792 20.61 6.09 14.92
C GLY A 792 21.73 6.80 14.15
N LEU A 793 21.35 7.60 13.16
CA LEU A 793 22.26 8.18 12.17
C LEU A 793 23.31 9.12 12.79
N GLU A 794 22.93 9.92 13.79
CA GLU A 794 23.82 10.88 14.44
C GLU A 794 24.90 10.24 15.32
N SER A 795 24.72 8.95 15.68
CA SER A 795 25.76 8.20 16.37
C SER A 795 26.93 7.83 15.45
N ILE A 796 26.70 7.81 14.13
CA ILE A 796 27.74 7.58 13.14
C ILE A 796 28.57 8.86 13.04
N PRO A 797 29.90 8.80 13.27
CA PRO A 797 30.76 9.98 13.24
C PRO A 797 30.54 10.83 11.99
N GLU A 798 30.40 12.14 12.20
CA GLU A 798 30.15 13.08 11.10
C GLU A 798 31.24 13.00 10.02
N SER A 799 32.50 12.84 10.41
CA SER A 799 33.62 12.67 9.47
C SER A 799 33.44 11.43 8.59
N TRP A 800 32.88 10.33 9.12
CA TRP A 800 32.61 9.11 8.35
C TRP A 800 31.39 9.24 7.45
N ARG A 801 30.36 9.97 7.87
CA ARG A 801 29.18 10.23 7.02
C ARG A 801 29.50 11.19 5.87
N THR A 802 30.26 12.25 6.15
CA THR A 802 30.52 13.34 5.20
C THR A 802 31.62 13.01 4.20
N LYS A 803 32.64 12.25 4.61
CA LYS A 803 33.75 11.82 3.74
C LYS A 803 33.52 10.48 3.03
N LEU A 804 32.32 9.90 3.12
CA LEU A 804 31.97 8.70 2.36
C LEU A 804 31.89 9.04 0.87
N LYS A 805 32.67 8.36 0.03
CA LYS A 805 32.94 8.78 -1.36
C LYS A 805 31.68 8.93 -2.21
N HIS A 806 30.73 8.00 -2.04
CA HIS A 806 29.50 7.93 -2.85
C HIS A 806 28.24 8.34 -2.07
N ARG A 807 28.40 9.17 -1.02
CA ARG A 807 27.32 9.63 -0.14
C ARG A 807 26.12 10.22 -0.88
N ASP A 808 26.35 11.14 -1.82
CA ASP A 808 25.26 11.84 -2.50
C ASP A 808 24.43 10.88 -3.36
N TRP A 809 25.07 9.86 -3.94
CA TRP A 809 24.37 8.81 -4.68
C TRP A 809 23.56 7.91 -3.75
N LEU A 810 24.11 7.54 -2.58
CA LEU A 810 23.38 6.79 -1.55
C LEU A 810 22.12 7.55 -1.09
N GLU A 811 22.22 8.86 -0.83
CA GLU A 811 21.05 9.68 -0.46
C GLU A 811 20.02 9.76 -1.58
N GLN A 812 20.44 9.79 -2.84
CA GLN A 812 19.51 9.74 -3.97
C GLN A 812 18.75 8.42 -4.01
N GLN A 813 19.42 7.28 -3.82
CA GLN A 813 18.74 5.97 -3.79
C GLN A 813 17.82 5.82 -2.57
N LEU A 814 18.25 6.28 -1.40
CA LEU A 814 17.42 6.34 -0.20
C LEU A 814 16.19 7.22 -0.40
N HIS A 815 16.35 8.38 -1.02
CA HIS A 815 15.24 9.26 -1.35
C HIS A 815 14.28 8.57 -2.32
N ARG A 816 14.77 7.94 -3.39
CA ARG A 816 13.93 7.15 -4.33
C ARG A 816 13.20 6.01 -3.62
N TYR A 817 13.87 5.32 -2.70
CA TYR A 817 13.28 4.24 -1.92
C TYR A 817 12.18 4.74 -0.97
N PHE A 818 12.44 5.80 -0.21
CA PHE A 818 11.44 6.39 0.66
C PHE A 818 10.31 7.03 -0.13
N MET A 819 10.59 7.62 -1.29
CA MET A 819 9.55 8.03 -2.23
C MET A 819 8.74 6.81 -2.65
N MET A 820 9.32 5.70 -3.13
CA MET A 820 8.54 4.50 -3.47
C MET A 820 7.71 3.94 -2.29
N ILE A 821 8.25 3.89 -1.06
CA ILE A 821 7.49 3.41 0.10
C ILE A 821 6.44 4.43 0.56
N ASN A 822 6.69 5.73 0.44
CA ASN A 822 5.71 6.76 0.83
C ASN A 822 4.73 7.09 -0.33
N GLU A 823 5.10 6.82 -1.57
CA GLU A 823 4.27 6.70 -2.76
C GLU A 823 3.49 5.37 -2.71
N SER A 824 3.82 4.48 -1.76
CA SER A 824 2.87 3.47 -1.30
C SER A 824 1.70 4.06 -0.46
N GLU A 825 1.77 5.38 -0.21
CA GLU A 825 0.68 6.26 0.25
C GLU A 825 0.30 7.34 -0.80
N GLU A 826 1.01 7.45 -1.92
CA GLU A 826 0.28 7.67 -3.17
C GLU A 826 -0.51 6.38 -3.52
N ALA A 827 -0.22 5.20 -2.86
CA ALA A 827 -0.68 3.75 -2.82
C ALA A 827 -1.91 3.28 -2.07
N VAL A 828 -2.57 4.07 -1.21
CA VAL A 828 -3.73 3.56 -0.44
C VAL A 828 -4.73 4.65 -0.06
#